data_AF-V4B2V9-F1
#
_entry.id   AF-V4B2V9-F1
#
_cell.length_a   1.000
_cell.length_b   1.000
_cell.length_c   1.000
_cell.angle_alpha   90.00
_cell.angle_beta   90.00
_cell.angle_gamma   90.00
#
_symmetry.space_group_name_H-M   'P 1'
#
loop_
_entity.id
_entity.type
_entity.pdbx_description
1 polymer ?
#
loop_
_entity_poly.entity_id
_entity_poly.type
_entity_poly.pdbx_seq_one_letter_code
_entity_poly.pdbx_strand_id
1 'polypeptide(L)'
;MDMNYQHDELAIRDVDSERKGKGKLYTDEKRKACESDLKTGDLVLLKQKPENKLMPNFETNPYRVISKYGNAVTVENNNGVRYKRNSTHVKKFIEKLNTTQSGNNSFQSVNVPTSAHSDSVFDYNSLDDIIEDDSIVHFDNNGWYYLYHYNKEMVEEEWYETTRMVPKHTEKENVEKVYSHKHPFIRYFIRQSIKGGRVSANRKSFEMNKMDEICNILSEYSETLSDNIIDLFKEYSANPKDKTEVHSRLKKIKCTKLMAFDANGLYASAMSDLDSEYPKVKFRPRTAILKIWFEYPKNLFFQPIPAKDKITFTNRIGKKETGTKIRFRNGFCHDVLTSVDIQEIVKAGGRIIKILDGIVYEDNFKTAPYRDYILIFRDLRNKYKQEGNIVGSNCMKLLGNSLYGKSIQKDITTSRHLWSEATLKANFDSHVINYEKVNETQYIVEINEEEREFDCSPPKSTRLTLCHSGSFVLSHSKKIMNNFIHVIDGFYKPEIYYTDTDSLYISSSNWDKLNEGGLVSENDYCKGKNDYGDGGIIFGLYLAPKVKYNIILTSDGVLKEKKTFKGYSKDKISVEDYIRLANGHDVTNEFKKPWVKSFTNGVVIPKDDDKQKKVFRSYLNLVKRKAPDDEGMMYPYKDGKELNMDDNYEFDDCNYLTIQEENEEC
;
A
#
# COMPACT_ATOMS: atom_id res chain seq x y z
N MET A 1 22.40 -11.70 -31.26
CA MET A 1 21.21 -11.99 -32.10
C MET A 1 20.44 -10.68 -32.35
N ASP A 2 21.00 -9.75 -33.14
CA ASP A 2 20.81 -8.32 -32.81
C ASP A 2 20.11 -7.49 -33.89
N MET A 3 19.85 -8.06 -35.07
CA MET A 3 19.24 -7.35 -36.22
C MET A 3 17.75 -7.02 -36.04
N ASN A 4 16.99 -7.83 -35.30
CA ASN A 4 15.53 -7.67 -35.24
C ASN A 4 15.09 -6.53 -34.31
N TYR A 5 15.85 -6.24 -33.23
CA TYR A 5 15.41 -5.30 -32.19
C TYR A 5 15.36 -3.83 -32.67
N GLN A 6 16.24 -3.44 -33.60
CA GLN A 6 16.27 -2.09 -34.14
C GLN A 6 15.14 -1.81 -35.14
N HIS A 7 14.56 -2.85 -35.76
CA HIS A 7 13.50 -2.68 -36.74
C HIS A 7 12.16 -2.32 -36.09
N ASP A 8 11.89 -2.87 -34.89
CA ASP A 8 10.70 -2.59 -34.09
C ASP A 8 10.71 -1.17 -33.47
N GLU A 9 11.86 -0.68 -32.98
CA GLU A 9 11.94 0.69 -32.43
C GLU A 9 11.59 1.78 -33.44
N LEU A 10 11.98 1.60 -34.72
CA LEU A 10 11.64 2.53 -35.80
C LEU A 10 10.13 2.50 -36.09
N ALA A 11 9.55 1.31 -36.26
CA ALA A 11 8.11 1.16 -36.50
C ALA A 11 7.25 1.76 -35.36
N ILE A 12 7.68 1.61 -34.10
CA ILE A 12 7.02 2.22 -32.93
C ILE A 12 7.08 3.76 -32.99
N ARG A 13 8.24 4.34 -33.36
CA ARG A 13 8.41 5.81 -33.48
C ARG A 13 7.57 6.40 -34.61
N ASP A 14 7.46 5.74 -35.74
CA ASP A 14 6.68 6.24 -36.89
C ASP A 14 5.18 6.20 -36.58
N VAL A 15 4.68 5.12 -35.97
CA VAL A 15 3.27 5.00 -35.55
C VAL A 15 2.90 6.01 -34.45
N ASP A 16 3.80 6.27 -33.49
CA ASP A 16 3.60 7.31 -32.47
C ASP A 16 3.63 8.72 -33.08
N SER A 17 4.52 8.98 -34.03
CA SER A 17 4.60 10.26 -34.75
C SER A 17 3.36 10.53 -35.60
N GLU A 18 2.84 9.53 -36.32
CA GLU A 18 1.56 9.63 -37.03
C GLU A 18 0.40 9.95 -36.07
N ARG A 19 0.32 9.25 -34.92
CA ARG A 19 -0.75 9.44 -33.94
C ARG A 19 -0.71 10.84 -33.34
N LYS A 20 0.48 11.36 -33.04
CA LYS A 20 0.69 12.74 -32.58
C LYS A 20 0.31 13.77 -33.65
N GLY A 21 0.66 13.52 -34.92
CA GLY A 21 0.23 14.35 -36.05
C GLY A 21 -1.29 14.41 -36.21
N LYS A 22 -1.95 13.25 -36.23
CA LYS A 22 -3.42 13.10 -36.36
C LYS A 22 -4.14 13.73 -35.17
N GLY A 23 -3.65 13.54 -33.93
CA GLY A 23 -4.17 14.18 -32.73
C GLY A 23 -4.03 15.70 -32.71
N LYS A 24 -2.92 16.23 -33.23
CA LYS A 24 -2.71 17.68 -33.39
C LYS A 24 -3.71 18.28 -34.37
N LEU A 25 -3.83 17.73 -35.59
CA LEU A 25 -4.74 18.23 -36.63
C LEU A 25 -6.19 18.30 -36.13
N TYR A 26 -6.70 17.22 -35.53
CA TYR A 26 -8.03 17.19 -34.93
C TYR A 26 -8.23 18.27 -33.84
N THR A 27 -7.19 18.55 -33.04
CA THR A 27 -7.23 19.56 -31.98
C THR A 27 -7.22 20.98 -32.54
N ASP A 28 -6.40 21.25 -33.56
CA ASP A 28 -6.27 22.55 -34.20
C ASP A 28 -7.56 22.92 -34.98
N GLU A 29 -8.19 21.96 -35.69
CA GLU A 29 -9.51 22.14 -36.30
C GLU A 29 -10.60 22.41 -35.25
N LYS A 30 -10.70 21.55 -34.23
CA LYS A 30 -11.74 21.64 -33.17
C LYS A 30 -11.64 22.93 -32.36
N ARG A 31 -10.44 23.48 -32.19
CA ARG A 31 -10.18 24.76 -31.50
C ARG A 31 -10.20 25.98 -32.43
N LYS A 32 -10.38 25.80 -33.75
CA LYS A 32 -10.27 26.85 -34.79
C LYS A 32 -8.98 27.67 -34.66
N ALA A 33 -7.85 26.97 -34.56
CA ALA A 33 -6.55 27.59 -34.33
C ALA A 33 -6.10 28.42 -35.54
N CYS A 34 -5.91 29.73 -35.35
CA CYS A 34 -5.31 30.62 -36.35
C CYS A 34 -3.81 30.79 -36.07
N GLU A 35 -3.00 30.97 -37.12
CA GLU A 35 -1.61 31.39 -36.96
C GLU A 35 -1.50 32.79 -36.36
N SER A 36 -0.46 33.03 -35.54
CA SER A 36 -0.27 34.32 -34.86
C SER A 36 0.40 35.35 -35.76
N ASP A 37 -0.17 36.55 -35.84
CA ASP A 37 0.29 37.67 -36.69
C ASP A 37 1.59 38.35 -36.22
N LEU A 38 1.99 38.08 -34.97
CA LEU A 38 3.17 38.65 -34.30
C LEU A 38 4.47 38.46 -35.10
N LYS A 39 5.24 39.54 -35.24
CA LYS A 39 6.55 39.59 -35.92
C LYS A 39 7.64 40.14 -35.00
N THR A 40 8.90 39.83 -35.30
CA THR A 40 10.06 40.46 -34.66
C THR A 40 10.01 41.97 -34.83
N GLY A 41 10.22 42.72 -33.74
CA GLY A 41 10.12 44.18 -33.70
C GLY A 41 8.76 44.73 -33.25
N ASP A 42 7.70 43.92 -33.20
CA ASP A 42 6.40 44.33 -32.64
C ASP A 42 6.52 44.71 -31.15
N LEU A 43 5.70 45.67 -30.71
CA LEU A 43 5.45 45.93 -29.29
C LEU A 43 4.28 45.07 -28.78
N VAL A 44 4.42 44.49 -27.60
CA VAL A 44 3.42 43.62 -26.96
C VAL A 44 3.31 43.87 -25.46
N LEU A 45 2.11 43.70 -24.91
CA LEU A 45 1.85 43.65 -23.47
C LEU A 45 1.88 42.19 -22.99
N LEU A 46 2.45 41.94 -21.81
CA LEU A 46 2.44 40.61 -21.17
C LEU A 46 1.17 40.38 -20.35
N LYS A 47 0.70 39.13 -20.29
CA LYS A 47 -0.46 38.71 -19.50
C LYS A 47 -0.09 38.51 -18.03
N GLN A 48 -0.72 39.25 -17.12
CA GLN A 48 -0.49 39.17 -15.66
C GLN A 48 -1.56 38.34 -14.93
N LYS A 49 -1.27 37.90 -13.70
CA LYS A 49 -2.28 37.37 -12.76
C LYS A 49 -3.06 38.57 -12.17
N PRO A 50 -4.39 38.69 -12.33
CA PRO A 50 -5.15 39.75 -11.66
C PRO A 50 -5.40 39.37 -10.19
N GLU A 51 -4.89 40.16 -9.25
CA GLU A 51 -5.12 39.94 -7.81
C GLU A 51 -6.57 40.24 -7.40
N ASN A 52 -7.23 41.15 -8.12
CA ASN A 52 -8.59 41.59 -7.86
C ASN A 52 -9.40 41.71 -9.16
N LYS A 53 -10.74 41.56 -9.06
CA LYS A 53 -11.69 41.55 -10.20
C LYS A 53 -11.69 42.82 -11.08
N LEU A 54 -11.02 43.89 -10.64
CA LEU A 54 -10.92 45.17 -11.35
C LEU A 54 -9.56 45.41 -12.04
N MET A 55 -8.59 44.50 -11.87
CA MET A 55 -7.28 44.64 -12.52
C MET A 55 -7.31 44.28 -14.01
N PRO A 56 -6.54 44.96 -14.87
CA PRO A 56 -6.41 44.58 -16.28
C PRO A 56 -5.66 43.25 -16.43
N ASN A 57 -6.10 42.39 -17.34
CA ASN A 57 -5.48 41.08 -17.60
C ASN A 57 -4.07 41.14 -18.23
N PHE A 58 -3.60 42.33 -18.59
CA PHE A 58 -2.29 42.57 -19.19
C PHE A 58 -1.58 43.72 -18.46
N GLU A 59 -0.26 43.62 -18.39
CA GLU A 59 0.63 44.66 -17.88
C GLU A 59 0.53 45.94 -18.73
N THR A 60 0.80 47.09 -18.14
CA THR A 60 0.70 48.40 -18.81
C THR A 60 1.92 48.74 -19.68
N ASN A 61 3.09 48.20 -19.36
CA ASN A 61 4.34 48.51 -20.05
C ASN A 61 4.51 47.64 -21.31
N PRO A 62 4.83 48.24 -22.48
CA PRO A 62 5.12 47.48 -23.69
C PRO A 62 6.52 46.85 -23.67
N TYR A 63 6.61 45.65 -24.20
CA TYR A 63 7.83 44.87 -24.42
C TYR A 63 8.06 44.71 -25.92
N ARG A 64 9.32 44.69 -26.36
CA ARG A 64 9.70 44.50 -27.77
C ARG A 64 9.93 43.02 -28.08
N VAL A 65 9.32 42.50 -29.14
CA VAL A 65 9.58 41.12 -29.62
C VAL A 65 10.96 41.03 -30.27
N ILE A 66 11.85 40.21 -29.68
CA ILE A 66 13.21 39.97 -30.17
C ILE A 66 13.28 38.74 -31.08
N SER A 67 12.52 37.69 -30.79
CA SER A 67 12.43 36.51 -31.65
C SER A 67 11.14 35.72 -31.43
N LYS A 68 10.75 34.94 -32.45
CA LYS A 68 9.57 34.07 -32.45
C LYS A 68 9.93 32.75 -33.13
N TYR A 69 9.74 31.64 -32.43
CA TYR A 69 9.96 30.28 -32.93
C TYR A 69 8.74 29.42 -32.60
N GLY A 70 7.88 29.20 -33.59
CA GLY A 70 6.55 28.61 -33.38
C GLY A 70 5.74 29.41 -32.36
N ASN A 71 5.27 28.75 -31.31
CA ASN A 71 4.52 29.37 -30.21
C ASN A 71 5.40 30.01 -29.12
N ALA A 72 6.73 29.92 -29.21
CA ALA A 72 7.64 30.57 -28.26
C ALA A 72 8.05 31.95 -28.75
N VAL A 73 7.87 32.97 -27.91
CA VAL A 73 8.23 34.37 -28.17
C VAL A 73 9.23 34.83 -27.12
N THR A 74 10.31 35.47 -27.56
CA THR A 74 11.26 36.18 -26.68
C THR A 74 10.94 37.67 -26.75
N VAL A 75 10.68 38.29 -25.60
CA VAL A 75 10.42 39.73 -25.47
C VAL A 75 11.44 40.39 -24.57
N GLU A 76 11.70 41.68 -24.78
CA GLU A 76 12.66 42.50 -24.03
C GLU A 76 11.97 43.77 -23.51
N ASN A 77 12.27 44.18 -22.27
CA ASN A 77 11.77 45.44 -21.71
C ASN A 77 12.74 46.60 -21.93
N ASN A 78 12.31 47.82 -21.61
CA ASN A 78 13.13 49.03 -21.73
C ASN A 78 14.41 49.03 -20.87
N ASN A 79 14.55 48.09 -19.95
CA ASN A 79 15.72 47.90 -19.08
C ASN A 79 16.64 46.77 -19.60
N GLY A 80 16.41 46.24 -20.80
CA GLY A 80 17.21 45.16 -21.41
C GLY A 80 16.93 43.75 -20.89
N VAL A 81 15.95 43.56 -19.99
CA VAL A 81 15.62 42.26 -19.41
C VAL A 81 14.76 41.45 -20.38
N ARG A 82 15.17 40.20 -20.65
CA ARG A 82 14.54 39.30 -21.62
C ARG A 82 13.67 38.23 -20.95
N TYR A 83 12.47 38.01 -21.50
CA TYR A 83 11.52 37.01 -21.04
C TYR A 83 11.09 36.10 -22.19
N LYS A 84 11.09 34.78 -21.96
CA LYS A 84 10.53 33.79 -22.88
C LYS A 84 9.09 33.47 -22.46
N ARG A 85 8.14 33.62 -23.38
CA ARG A 85 6.69 33.47 -23.16
C ARG A 85 6.03 32.73 -24.32
N ASN A 86 4.80 32.26 -24.13
CA ASN A 86 3.98 31.71 -25.21
C ASN A 86 3.33 32.87 -26.00
N SER A 87 3.12 32.71 -27.31
CA SER A 87 2.39 33.66 -28.16
C SER A 87 0.96 33.94 -27.67
N THR A 88 0.32 33.02 -26.94
CA THR A 88 -0.98 33.23 -26.29
C THR A 88 -0.95 34.08 -25.01
N HIS A 89 0.25 34.34 -24.46
CA HIS A 89 0.47 35.11 -23.23
C HIS A 89 0.92 36.55 -23.50
N VAL A 90 0.93 36.97 -24.78
CA VAL A 90 1.29 38.33 -25.19
C VAL A 90 0.16 38.93 -26.05
N LYS A 91 -0.04 40.24 -25.99
CA LYS A 91 -1.04 40.95 -26.81
C LYS A 91 -0.38 42.13 -27.51
N LYS A 92 -0.57 42.25 -28.83
CA LYS A 92 -0.01 43.34 -29.63
C LYS A 92 -0.46 44.71 -29.10
N PHE A 93 0.51 45.59 -28.87
CA PHE A 93 0.29 46.97 -28.43
C PHE A 93 0.13 47.87 -29.66
N ILE A 94 -0.82 48.79 -29.61
CA ILE A 94 -1.07 49.79 -30.67
C ILE A 94 -1.11 51.14 -29.98
N GLU A 95 -0.08 51.93 -30.24
CA GLU A 95 0.08 53.27 -29.67
C GLU A 95 -0.87 54.25 -30.34
N LYS A 96 -1.67 54.97 -29.54
CA LYS A 96 -2.58 56.01 -30.05
C LYS A 96 -1.91 57.37 -29.93
N LEU A 97 -1.49 57.93 -31.07
CA LEU A 97 -1.12 59.34 -31.18
C LEU A 97 -2.28 60.22 -30.71
N ASN A 98 -2.03 61.04 -29.69
CA ASN A 98 -2.91 62.12 -29.23
C ASN A 98 -2.06 63.26 -28.67
N THR A 99 -2.56 64.50 -28.81
CA THR A 99 -1.72 65.70 -28.87
C THR A 99 -1.58 66.41 -27.51
N THR A 100 -0.34 66.78 -27.20
CA THR A 100 0.16 67.90 -26.36
C THR A 100 -0.80 68.59 -25.37
N GLN A 101 -0.44 68.55 -24.08
CA GLN A 101 -0.14 69.77 -23.30
C GLN A 101 0.66 69.49 -22.01
N SER A 102 1.35 70.51 -21.50
CA SER A 102 2.45 70.40 -20.51
C SER A 102 2.03 70.75 -19.08
N GLY A 103 2.73 70.18 -18.09
CA GLY A 103 2.67 70.60 -16.68
C GLY A 103 3.91 70.15 -15.92
N ASN A 104 4.61 71.10 -15.28
CA ASN A 104 5.86 70.84 -14.55
C ASN A 104 5.61 70.49 -13.07
N ASN A 105 6.50 69.70 -12.44
CA ASN A 105 7.37 70.21 -11.36
C ASN A 105 8.37 69.17 -10.78
N SER A 106 9.65 69.54 -10.84
CA SER A 106 10.78 69.32 -9.92
C SER A 106 10.76 68.25 -8.79
N PHE A 107 11.83 67.42 -8.77
CA PHE A 107 12.76 67.08 -7.64
C PHE A 107 12.22 66.66 -6.23
N GLN A 108 12.92 65.91 -5.37
CA GLN A 108 14.33 65.45 -5.32
C GLN A 108 14.47 64.10 -4.56
N SER A 109 15.67 63.49 -4.54
CA SER A 109 16.00 62.24 -3.83
C SER A 109 17.10 62.42 -2.75
N VAL A 110 17.14 61.55 -1.73
CA VAL A 110 18.16 61.51 -0.65
C VAL A 110 18.36 60.06 -0.15
N ASN A 111 19.59 59.68 0.25
CA ASN A 111 19.95 58.32 0.73
C ASN A 111 20.28 58.33 2.27
N VAL A 112 21.28 57.69 2.94
CA VAL A 112 22.55 57.04 2.54
C VAL A 112 22.71 55.56 3.04
N PRO A 113 23.29 55.13 4.20
CA PRO A 113 23.98 53.82 4.21
C PRO A 113 23.74 52.82 5.37
N THR A 114 24.27 51.61 5.13
CA THR A 114 24.60 50.51 6.05
C THR A 114 25.92 50.71 6.81
N SER A 115 26.12 50.02 7.95
CA SER A 115 27.34 49.23 8.27
C SER A 115 27.21 48.50 9.63
N ALA A 116 28.18 47.65 9.99
CA ALA A 116 28.21 46.79 11.19
C ALA A 116 29.62 46.74 11.80
N HIS A 117 29.80 46.14 12.99
CA HIS A 117 31.09 45.63 13.48
C HIS A 117 30.92 44.53 14.56
N SER A 118 32.04 43.93 14.98
CA SER A 118 32.22 42.71 15.77
C SER A 118 32.61 42.97 17.24
N ASP A 119 32.75 41.90 18.05
CA ASP A 119 34.04 41.45 18.65
C ASP A 119 33.85 40.22 19.58
N SER A 120 34.95 39.54 19.97
CA SER A 120 34.93 38.24 20.67
C SER A 120 36.17 37.96 21.54
N VAL A 121 35.99 37.22 22.65
CA VAL A 121 37.03 36.50 23.43
C VAL A 121 36.39 35.25 24.11
N PHE A 122 37.19 34.18 24.30
CA PHE A 122 36.85 32.88 24.93
C PHE A 122 36.92 32.94 26.49
N ASP A 123 36.63 31.93 27.33
CA ASP A 123 36.50 30.45 27.22
C ASP A 123 35.63 29.92 28.41
N TYR A 124 35.33 28.64 28.72
CA TYR A 124 35.78 27.30 28.24
C TYR A 124 34.76 26.19 28.63
N ASN A 125 34.95 24.97 28.10
CA ASN A 125 34.59 23.64 28.65
C ASN A 125 33.13 23.29 29.03
N SER A 126 32.43 22.58 28.11
CA SER A 126 31.46 21.51 28.48
C SER A 126 31.21 20.46 27.36
N LEU A 127 32.27 19.85 26.82
CA LEU A 127 32.31 18.48 26.27
C LEU A 127 31.29 18.00 25.19
N ASP A 128 30.53 18.90 24.56
CA ASP A 128 29.82 18.63 23.30
C ASP A 128 30.59 19.30 22.14
N ASP A 129 31.60 18.62 21.57
CA ASP A 129 32.13 18.90 20.21
C ASP A 129 33.18 17.86 19.76
N ILE A 130 32.70 16.72 19.23
CA ILE A 130 33.42 15.93 18.22
C ILE A 130 32.38 15.45 17.19
N ILE A 131 32.18 16.24 16.13
CA ILE A 131 31.92 15.88 14.72
C ILE A 131 31.67 17.20 13.95
N GLU A 132 32.70 18.04 13.87
CA GLU A 132 32.92 18.88 12.67
C GLU A 132 34.02 18.19 11.85
N ASP A 133 33.63 17.32 10.92
CA ASP A 133 34.46 16.89 9.80
C ASP A 133 33.54 16.47 8.62
N ASP A 134 33.84 16.96 7.43
CA ASP A 134 32.99 16.91 6.23
C ASP A 134 33.15 15.58 5.46
N SER A 135 33.08 14.43 6.16
CA SER A 135 33.62 13.15 5.63
C SER A 135 32.97 11.81 6.04
N ILE A 136 31.68 11.77 6.45
CA ILE A 136 30.95 10.50 6.73
C ILE A 136 29.59 10.53 5.98
N VAL A 137 29.16 9.51 5.22
CA VAL A 137 29.39 8.06 5.31
C VAL A 137 30.24 7.49 4.17
N HIS A 138 31.33 6.81 4.53
CA HIS A 138 32.06 5.92 3.62
C HIS A 138 31.31 4.59 3.41
N PHE A 139 31.14 4.19 2.15
CA PHE A 139 30.70 2.85 1.73
C PHE A 139 31.81 2.21 0.90
N ASP A 140 32.57 1.31 1.52
CA ASP A 140 33.76 0.71 0.91
C ASP A 140 33.47 -0.72 0.39
N ASN A 141 33.86 -1.14 -0.81
CA ASN A 141 34.71 -0.46 -1.80
C ASN A 141 34.23 -0.63 -3.26
N ASN A 142 34.56 0.36 -4.10
CA ASN A 142 34.37 0.43 -5.56
C ASN A 142 32.91 0.39 -6.10
N GLY A 143 32.24 1.55 -6.18
CA GLY A 143 30.92 1.64 -6.82
C GLY A 143 30.27 3.03 -6.98
N TRP A 144 31.01 4.12 -7.11
CA TRP A 144 30.47 5.49 -7.19
C TRP A 144 29.51 5.73 -8.37
N TYR A 145 28.25 6.11 -8.09
CA TYR A 145 27.40 6.87 -9.04
C TYR A 145 26.44 7.82 -8.30
N TYR A 146 26.72 9.12 -8.37
CA TYR A 146 25.70 10.17 -8.19
C TYR A 146 24.84 10.27 -9.45
N LEU A 147 23.58 10.71 -9.30
CA LEU A 147 22.90 11.43 -10.37
C LEU A 147 21.99 12.53 -9.81
N TYR A 148 22.52 13.74 -9.79
CA TYR A 148 21.73 14.96 -9.61
C TYR A 148 20.99 15.27 -10.92
N HIS A 149 19.66 15.39 -10.89
CA HIS A 149 18.90 16.25 -11.82
C HIS A 149 17.43 16.39 -11.40
N TYR A 150 17.09 17.49 -10.73
CA TYR A 150 15.87 18.27 -10.99
C TYR A 150 16.03 19.67 -10.37
N ASN A 151 15.32 20.69 -10.89
CA ASN A 151 15.57 22.09 -10.53
C ASN A 151 15.28 22.40 -9.04
N LYS A 152 16.21 23.15 -8.43
CA LYS A 152 16.17 23.64 -7.04
C LYS A 152 15.12 24.74 -6.78
N GLU A 153 14.16 24.92 -7.69
CA GLU A 153 13.26 26.09 -7.75
C GLU A 153 11.79 25.78 -7.42
N MET A 154 11.41 24.52 -7.22
CA MET A 154 10.00 24.13 -6.94
C MET A 154 9.70 23.89 -5.44
N VAL A 155 10.23 24.76 -4.57
CA VAL A 155 9.84 24.82 -3.15
C VAL A 155 9.28 26.20 -2.80
N GLU A 156 8.33 26.67 -3.62
CA GLU A 156 7.36 27.69 -3.19
C GLU A 156 6.26 27.02 -2.34
N GLU A 157 5.79 27.69 -1.29
CA GLU A 157 4.95 27.08 -0.24
C GLU A 157 3.54 26.66 -0.71
N GLU A 158 3.11 27.08 -1.91
CA GLU A 158 1.75 26.86 -2.44
C GLU A 158 1.36 25.36 -2.54
N TRP A 159 2.33 24.47 -2.77
CA TRP A 159 2.10 23.06 -3.13
C TRP A 159 1.78 22.12 -1.96
N TYR A 160 1.73 22.65 -0.73
CA TYR A 160 1.47 21.89 0.48
C TYR A 160 0.16 22.24 1.18
N GLU A 161 -0.42 21.26 1.86
CA GLU A 161 -1.63 21.43 2.66
C GLU A 161 -1.33 21.09 4.12
N THR A 162 -1.56 22.05 5.03
CA THR A 162 -1.24 21.91 6.46
C THR A 162 -2.38 21.27 7.23
N THR A 163 -2.14 20.10 7.83
CA THR A 163 -2.98 19.54 8.88
C THR A 163 -2.37 19.82 10.25
N ARG A 164 -3.15 20.38 11.18
CA ARG A 164 -2.73 20.55 12.57
C ARG A 164 -3.03 19.28 13.36
N MET A 165 -1.99 18.56 13.78
CA MET A 165 -2.09 17.54 14.84
C MET A 165 -2.05 18.29 16.17
N VAL A 166 -3.10 18.23 16.99
CA VAL A 166 -3.21 19.04 18.22
C VAL A 166 -3.10 18.14 19.47
N PRO A 167 -1.96 18.16 20.19
CA PRO A 167 -1.80 17.38 21.42
C PRO A 167 -2.42 18.13 22.60
N LYS A 168 -3.60 17.66 23.04
CA LYS A 168 -4.43 18.29 24.10
C LYS A 168 -4.92 19.72 23.75
N HIS A 169 -5.94 20.19 24.47
CA HIS A 169 -6.52 21.52 24.25
C HIS A 169 -5.80 22.67 24.97
N THR A 170 -4.79 22.37 25.80
CA THR A 170 -4.19 23.30 26.77
C THR A 170 -2.85 23.91 26.36
N GLU A 171 -2.11 23.30 25.43
CA GLU A 171 -0.77 23.76 25.03
C GLU A 171 -0.75 24.09 23.52
N LYS A 172 -0.87 25.38 23.18
CA LYS A 172 -1.00 25.83 21.78
C LYS A 172 0.32 26.29 21.13
N GLU A 173 1.39 26.43 21.91
CA GLU A 173 2.55 27.23 21.50
C GLU A 173 3.60 26.46 20.68
N ASN A 174 3.66 25.13 20.81
CA ASN A 174 4.62 24.27 20.09
C ASN A 174 3.93 23.16 19.27
N VAL A 175 2.90 23.51 18.48
CA VAL A 175 2.21 22.56 17.61
C VAL A 175 3.01 22.33 16.30
N GLU A 176 3.68 21.19 16.19
CA GLU A 176 4.34 20.79 14.94
C GLU A 176 3.33 20.69 13.78
N LYS A 177 3.57 21.47 12.72
CA LYS A 177 2.76 21.42 11.50
C LYS A 177 3.08 20.15 10.70
N VAL A 178 2.04 19.41 10.33
CA VAL A 178 2.15 18.26 9.44
C VAL A 178 1.62 18.67 8.06
N TYR A 179 2.40 18.37 7.02
CA TYR A 179 2.15 18.81 5.64
C TYR A 179 1.85 17.60 4.75
N SER A 180 1.05 17.78 3.69
CA SER A 180 0.88 16.77 2.64
C SER A 180 1.04 17.38 1.25
N HIS A 181 1.63 16.62 0.31
CA HIS A 181 1.79 17.06 -1.08
C HIS A 181 0.43 17.13 -1.77
N LYS A 182 0.13 18.25 -2.45
CA LYS A 182 -1.03 18.39 -3.34
C LYS A 182 -0.85 17.70 -4.69
N HIS A 183 0.38 17.69 -5.21
CA HIS A 183 0.65 17.33 -6.61
C HIS A 183 0.34 15.85 -6.95
N PRO A 184 -0.60 15.55 -7.89
CA PRO A 184 -1.07 14.19 -8.16
C PRO A 184 0.03 13.18 -8.50
N PHE A 185 1.03 13.56 -9.31
CA PHE A 185 2.16 12.67 -9.64
C PHE A 185 2.97 12.24 -8.41
N ILE A 186 3.28 13.18 -7.51
CA ILE A 186 4.05 12.91 -6.28
C ILE A 186 3.24 11.99 -5.36
N ARG A 187 1.93 12.26 -5.23
CA ARG A 187 1.01 11.37 -4.51
C ARG A 187 0.99 9.97 -5.13
N TYR A 188 0.85 9.86 -6.46
CA TYR A 188 0.86 8.58 -7.17
C TYR A 188 2.16 7.78 -6.94
N PHE A 189 3.32 8.45 -6.96
CA PHE A 189 4.62 7.83 -6.69
C PHE A 189 4.70 7.29 -5.25
N ILE A 190 4.38 8.13 -4.25
CA ILE A 190 4.29 7.73 -2.83
C ILE A 190 3.32 6.55 -2.66
N ARG A 191 2.22 6.52 -3.41
CA ARG A 191 1.24 5.42 -3.34
C ARG A 191 1.75 4.10 -3.92
N GLN A 192 2.83 4.07 -4.71
CA GLN A 192 3.44 2.82 -5.15
C GLN A 192 4.14 2.06 -4.01
N SER A 193 4.72 2.76 -3.02
CA SER A 193 5.37 2.12 -1.86
C SER A 193 4.41 1.66 -0.76
N ILE A 194 3.10 1.86 -0.91
CA ILE A 194 2.08 1.43 0.07
C ILE A 194 1.86 -0.09 -0.06
N LYS A 195 2.81 -0.87 0.47
CA LYS A 195 2.71 -2.34 0.58
C LYS A 195 1.99 -2.71 1.89
N GLY A 196 0.79 -3.28 1.78
CA GLY A 196 0.03 -3.76 2.95
C GLY A 196 0.60 -5.03 3.58
N GLY A 197 -0.03 -5.50 4.67
CA GLY A 197 0.40 -6.68 5.43
C GLY A 197 0.63 -7.95 4.60
N ARG A 198 1.64 -8.74 5.01
CA ARG A 198 2.00 -10.05 4.46
C ARG A 198 0.90 -11.07 4.79
N VAL A 199 0.53 -11.93 3.84
CA VAL A 199 -0.38 -13.06 4.09
C VAL A 199 0.08 -14.25 3.25
N SER A 200 0.29 -15.42 3.85
CA SER A 200 0.60 -16.64 3.10
C SER A 200 0.25 -17.91 3.87
N ALA A 201 0.00 -18.98 3.13
CA ALA A 201 0.04 -20.35 3.62
C ALA A 201 1.23 -21.04 2.93
N ASN A 202 2.17 -21.56 3.72
CA ASN A 202 3.48 -22.01 3.26
C ASN A 202 3.61 -23.55 3.19
N ARG A 203 2.78 -24.26 3.96
CA ARG A 203 2.75 -25.74 4.04
C ARG A 203 1.31 -26.21 4.01
N LYS A 204 1.04 -27.37 3.39
CA LYS A 204 -0.33 -27.88 3.20
C LYS A 204 -1.06 -28.11 4.54
N SER A 205 -0.36 -28.75 5.47
CA SER A 205 -0.87 -29.16 6.78
C SER A 205 0.16 -28.95 7.91
N PHE A 206 -0.27 -29.21 9.13
CA PHE A 206 0.55 -29.48 10.30
C PHE A 206 -0.09 -30.62 11.08
N GLU A 207 0.69 -31.62 11.46
CA GLU A 207 0.26 -32.71 12.33
C GLU A 207 1.27 -32.88 13.47
N MET A 208 0.75 -33.17 14.66
CA MET A 208 1.53 -33.29 15.89
C MET A 208 2.23 -34.66 15.95
N ASN A 209 3.47 -34.68 16.43
CA ASN A 209 4.36 -35.86 16.51
C ASN A 209 3.88 -37.08 17.32
N LYS A 210 2.66 -37.03 17.87
CA LYS A 210 2.02 -38.04 18.73
C LYS A 210 0.54 -38.18 18.36
N MET A 211 0.21 -38.00 17.07
CA MET A 211 -1.19 -37.92 16.62
C MET A 211 -1.98 -39.16 17.02
N ASP A 212 -1.36 -40.33 16.84
CA ASP A 212 -1.88 -41.64 17.22
C ASP A 212 -2.27 -41.74 18.70
N GLU A 213 -1.54 -41.08 19.62
CA GLU A 213 -1.90 -41.08 21.05
C GLU A 213 -3.22 -40.35 21.30
N ILE A 214 -3.48 -39.25 20.58
CA ILE A 214 -4.76 -38.55 20.64
C ILE A 214 -5.85 -39.35 19.92
N CYS A 215 -5.56 -39.88 18.72
CA CYS A 215 -6.53 -40.69 17.98
C CYS A 215 -6.98 -41.89 18.82
N ASN A 216 -6.06 -42.69 19.40
CA ASN A 216 -6.41 -43.82 20.27
C ASN A 216 -7.32 -43.43 21.46
N ILE A 217 -7.00 -42.32 22.16
CA ILE A 217 -7.82 -41.84 23.30
C ILE A 217 -9.23 -41.42 22.84
N LEU A 218 -9.36 -40.88 21.62
CA LEU A 218 -10.66 -40.52 21.05
C LEU A 218 -11.40 -41.76 20.50
N SER A 219 -10.70 -42.74 19.94
CA SER A 219 -11.26 -44.00 19.43
C SER A 219 -11.83 -44.88 20.54
N GLU A 220 -11.23 -44.88 21.74
CA GLU A 220 -11.83 -45.48 22.95
C GLU A 220 -13.16 -44.82 23.37
N TYR A 221 -13.45 -43.63 22.85
CA TYR A 221 -14.62 -42.82 23.14
C TYR A 221 -15.60 -42.73 21.94
N SER A 222 -15.17 -43.27 20.80
CA SER A 222 -15.84 -43.28 19.50
C SER A 222 -16.52 -44.64 19.29
N GLU A 223 -17.66 -44.64 18.61
CA GLU A 223 -18.32 -45.84 18.11
C GLU A 223 -17.89 -46.15 16.67
N THR A 224 -17.25 -45.19 15.98
CA THR A 224 -16.56 -45.42 14.70
C THR A 224 -15.07 -45.76 14.89
N LEU A 225 -14.60 -46.83 14.23
CA LEU A 225 -13.17 -47.00 13.96
C LEU A 225 -12.77 -46.06 12.81
N SER A 226 -11.98 -45.04 13.15
CA SER A 226 -11.29 -44.17 12.21
C SER A 226 -9.98 -43.72 12.84
N ASP A 227 -8.89 -43.72 12.08
CA ASP A 227 -7.60 -43.19 12.53
C ASP A 227 -7.49 -41.67 12.26
N ASN A 228 -8.46 -41.10 11.52
CA ASN A 228 -8.48 -39.68 11.16
C ASN A 228 -8.98 -38.81 12.32
N ILE A 229 -8.09 -37.98 12.87
CA ILE A 229 -8.41 -36.98 13.90
C ILE A 229 -9.64 -36.13 13.56
N ILE A 230 -9.86 -35.77 12.29
CA ILE A 230 -10.98 -34.91 11.91
C ILE A 230 -12.31 -35.59 12.22
N ASP A 231 -12.44 -36.88 11.92
CA ASP A 231 -13.69 -37.61 12.07
C ASP A 231 -13.91 -38.02 13.52
N LEU A 232 -12.86 -38.49 14.20
CA LEU A 232 -12.84 -38.70 15.65
C LEU A 232 -13.21 -37.41 16.41
N PHE A 233 -12.70 -36.24 16.00
CA PHE A 233 -13.02 -34.97 16.64
C PHE A 233 -14.47 -34.53 16.39
N LYS A 234 -15.06 -34.80 15.22
CA LYS A 234 -16.49 -34.54 14.97
C LYS A 234 -17.35 -35.38 15.92
N GLU A 235 -17.10 -36.69 15.98
CA GLU A 235 -17.87 -37.60 16.83
C GLU A 235 -17.68 -37.25 18.31
N TYR A 236 -16.43 -37.09 18.77
CA TYR A 236 -16.11 -36.60 20.11
C TYR A 236 -16.80 -35.26 20.45
N SER A 237 -16.91 -34.34 19.49
CA SER A 237 -17.59 -33.05 19.72
C SER A 237 -19.10 -33.23 19.91
N ALA A 238 -19.74 -34.02 19.04
CA ALA A 238 -21.19 -34.26 19.05
C ALA A 238 -21.66 -35.19 20.18
N ASN A 239 -20.80 -36.12 20.62
CA ASN A 239 -21.08 -37.12 21.64
C ASN A 239 -21.43 -36.45 23.00
N PRO A 240 -22.56 -36.78 23.66
CA PRO A 240 -23.01 -36.14 24.90
C PRO A 240 -22.50 -36.80 26.20
N LYS A 241 -21.69 -37.87 26.11
CA LYS A 241 -21.08 -38.54 27.28
C LYS A 241 -20.13 -37.57 28.04
N ASP A 242 -19.77 -37.88 29.29
CA ASP A 242 -18.85 -37.05 30.10
C ASP A 242 -17.40 -37.16 29.59
N LYS A 243 -16.80 -36.01 29.29
CA LYS A 243 -15.47 -35.87 28.66
C LYS A 243 -14.35 -35.66 29.66
N THR A 244 -14.65 -35.66 30.97
CA THR A 244 -13.69 -35.36 32.05
C THR A 244 -12.47 -36.28 32.04
N GLU A 245 -12.64 -37.59 31.81
CA GLU A 245 -11.48 -38.49 31.74
C GLU A 245 -10.69 -38.34 30.43
N VAL A 246 -11.35 -38.02 29.31
CA VAL A 246 -10.64 -37.69 28.06
C VAL A 246 -9.78 -36.43 28.25
N HIS A 247 -10.32 -35.37 28.86
CA HIS A 247 -9.55 -34.18 29.22
C HIS A 247 -8.37 -34.51 30.16
N SER A 248 -8.59 -35.34 31.19
CA SER A 248 -7.56 -35.85 32.12
C SER A 248 -6.42 -36.59 31.40
N ARG A 249 -6.73 -37.39 30.37
CA ARG A 249 -5.75 -38.12 29.56
C ARG A 249 -5.02 -37.20 28.59
N LEU A 250 -5.73 -36.39 27.81
CA LEU A 250 -5.15 -35.45 26.85
C LEU A 250 -4.23 -34.42 27.53
N LYS A 251 -4.55 -33.98 28.75
CA LYS A 251 -3.71 -33.07 29.56
C LYS A 251 -2.34 -33.66 29.95
N LYS A 252 -2.17 -34.98 29.93
CA LYS A 252 -0.90 -35.66 30.24
C LYS A 252 0.05 -35.77 29.04
N ILE A 253 -0.44 -35.53 27.81
CA ILE A 253 0.35 -35.67 26.58
C ILE A 253 1.33 -34.50 26.44
N LYS A 254 2.63 -34.80 26.53
CA LYS A 254 3.71 -33.88 26.13
C LYS A 254 4.01 -34.06 24.64
N CYS A 255 3.73 -33.04 23.85
CA CYS A 255 3.81 -33.07 22.39
C CYS A 255 4.34 -31.75 21.81
N THR A 256 4.85 -31.78 20.57
CA THR A 256 5.21 -30.56 19.83
C THR A 256 3.94 -29.92 19.29
N LYS A 257 3.52 -28.80 19.88
CA LYS A 257 2.37 -28.00 19.41
C LYS A 257 2.84 -26.89 18.46
N LEU A 258 1.96 -26.47 17.55
CA LEU A 258 2.14 -25.28 16.73
C LEU A 258 1.44 -24.08 17.39
N MET A 259 2.19 -23.00 17.61
CA MET A 259 1.77 -21.83 18.38
C MET A 259 1.24 -20.73 17.47
N ALA A 260 0.12 -20.10 17.87
CA ALA A 260 -0.54 -19.04 17.10
C ALA A 260 -0.09 -17.66 17.57
N PHE A 261 1.17 -17.30 17.27
CA PHE A 261 1.72 -15.99 17.61
C PHE A 261 0.96 -14.87 16.90
N ASP A 262 0.62 -13.80 17.63
CA ASP A 262 -0.08 -12.61 17.17
C ASP A 262 0.57 -11.35 17.79
N ALA A 263 0.96 -10.38 16.95
CA ALA A 263 1.67 -9.18 17.38
C ALA A 263 0.70 -8.12 17.95
N ASN A 264 0.96 -7.62 19.16
CA ASN A 264 0.05 -6.78 19.93
C ASN A 264 -0.27 -5.45 19.25
N GLY A 265 -1.35 -5.42 18.46
CA GLY A 265 -1.78 -4.22 17.75
C GLY A 265 -0.69 -3.67 16.84
N LEU A 266 -0.18 -4.49 15.92
CA LEU A 266 1.01 -4.21 15.10
C LEU A 266 1.12 -2.78 14.54
N TYR A 267 0.03 -2.22 13.97
CA TYR A 267 0.04 -0.85 13.45
C TYR A 267 0.12 0.22 14.54
N ALA A 268 -0.46 -0.02 15.72
CA ALA A 268 -0.33 0.84 16.89
C ALA A 268 1.09 0.76 17.49
N SER A 269 1.69 -0.42 17.50
CA SER A 269 3.11 -0.61 17.84
C SER A 269 4.00 0.27 16.93
N ALA A 270 3.92 0.11 15.61
CA ALA A 270 4.65 0.95 14.65
C ALA A 270 4.41 2.47 14.86
N MET A 271 3.17 2.87 15.12
CA MET A 271 2.80 4.28 15.34
C MET A 271 3.24 4.88 16.69
N SER A 272 3.77 4.09 17.63
CA SER A 272 4.14 4.56 18.99
C SER A 272 5.53 4.14 19.47
N ASP A 273 6.19 3.24 18.74
CA ASP A 273 7.59 2.86 18.87
C ASP A 273 8.53 4.08 18.74
N LEU A 274 9.67 4.02 19.43
CA LEU A 274 10.70 5.06 19.40
C LEU A 274 11.66 4.86 18.22
N ASP A 275 11.89 3.62 17.79
CA ASP A 275 12.77 3.29 16.65
C ASP A 275 12.04 3.46 15.28
N SER A 276 10.82 4.00 15.31
CA SER A 276 9.98 4.19 14.12
C SER A 276 10.08 5.62 13.61
N GLU A 277 11.07 5.88 12.74
CA GLU A 277 11.26 7.16 12.06
C GLU A 277 10.11 7.51 11.10
N TYR A 278 9.66 8.76 11.12
CA TYR A 278 8.61 9.25 10.20
C TYR A 278 9.07 10.48 9.43
N PRO A 279 8.95 10.50 8.08
CA PRO A 279 9.33 11.63 7.26
C PRO A 279 8.43 12.86 7.50
N LYS A 280 9.06 14.04 7.51
CA LYS A 280 8.45 15.36 7.53
C LYS A 280 8.73 16.05 6.19
N VAL A 281 7.80 16.86 5.68
CA VAL A 281 7.80 17.24 4.26
C VAL A 281 8.68 18.47 3.96
N LYS A 282 10.00 18.24 3.95
CA LYS A 282 11.08 19.09 3.45
C LYS A 282 12.20 18.16 2.89
N PHE A 283 13.26 18.63 2.21
CA PHE A 283 14.00 17.81 1.22
C PHE A 283 15.56 17.83 1.28
N ARG A 284 16.14 16.83 1.97
CA ARG A 284 17.56 16.37 2.04
C ARG A 284 17.51 14.87 2.51
N PRO A 285 18.57 14.21 3.03
CA PRO A 285 18.47 12.80 3.44
C PRO A 285 18.43 12.52 4.97
N ARG A 286 17.32 11.91 5.43
CA ARG A 286 17.35 10.77 6.40
C ARG A 286 16.42 9.64 5.98
N THR A 287 15.17 9.94 5.66
CA THR A 287 14.20 8.95 5.14
C THR A 287 13.90 9.17 3.66
N ALA A 288 13.48 8.12 2.95
CA ALA A 288 13.24 8.17 1.51
C ALA A 288 12.13 7.24 1.02
N ILE A 289 11.61 7.50 -0.17
CA ILE A 289 10.81 6.58 -0.99
C ILE A 289 11.49 6.49 -2.35
N LEU A 290 12.05 5.33 -2.69
CA LEU A 290 12.92 5.14 -3.84
C LEU A 290 12.36 4.07 -4.78
N LYS A 291 12.44 4.33 -6.08
CA LYS A 291 12.27 3.33 -7.15
C LYS A 291 13.61 2.65 -7.38
N ILE A 292 13.68 1.35 -7.09
CA ILE A 292 14.96 0.61 -7.08
C ILE A 292 14.92 -0.69 -7.87
N TRP A 293 16.10 -1.12 -8.30
CA TRP A 293 16.44 -2.49 -8.69
C TRP A 293 17.24 -3.15 -7.57
N PHE A 294 16.90 -4.38 -7.24
CA PHE A 294 17.52 -5.17 -6.18
C PHE A 294 17.44 -6.66 -6.49
N GLU A 295 18.10 -7.47 -5.67
CA GLU A 295 18.19 -8.92 -5.83
C GLU A 295 18.01 -9.61 -4.47
N TYR A 296 17.07 -10.54 -4.37
CA TYR A 296 16.93 -11.40 -3.19
C TYR A 296 17.82 -12.65 -3.31
N PRO A 297 18.41 -13.17 -2.22
CA PRO A 297 19.17 -14.42 -2.22
C PRO A 297 18.39 -15.58 -2.85
N LYS A 298 19.08 -16.46 -3.58
CA LYS A 298 18.43 -17.60 -4.26
C LYS A 298 17.86 -18.62 -3.27
N ASN A 299 18.47 -18.80 -2.11
CA ASN A 299 18.03 -19.67 -1.01
C ASN A 299 16.94 -19.03 -0.11
N LEU A 300 16.47 -17.81 -0.39
CA LEU A 300 15.49 -17.13 0.48
C LEU A 300 14.12 -17.83 0.45
N PHE A 301 13.75 -18.48 1.55
CA PHE A 301 12.46 -19.16 1.72
C PHE A 301 11.31 -18.17 1.87
N PHE A 302 11.48 -17.11 2.66
CA PHE A 302 10.44 -16.15 3.00
C PHE A 302 10.89 -14.70 2.74
N GLN A 303 9.98 -13.79 2.37
CA GLN A 303 10.37 -12.45 1.91
C GLN A 303 9.99 -11.33 2.90
N PRO A 304 10.93 -10.39 3.19
CA PRO A 304 10.67 -9.27 4.10
C PRO A 304 9.58 -8.35 3.56
N ILE A 305 9.49 -8.16 2.25
CA ILE A 305 8.47 -7.31 1.61
C ILE A 305 7.51 -8.16 0.77
N PRO A 306 6.17 -8.10 1.00
CA PRO A 306 5.19 -8.90 0.25
C PRO A 306 4.91 -8.31 -1.14
N ALA A 307 5.34 -9.02 -2.19
CA ALA A 307 5.00 -8.68 -3.58
C ALA A 307 3.60 -9.19 -3.98
N LYS A 308 2.93 -8.44 -4.87
CA LYS A 308 1.64 -8.80 -5.47
C LYS A 308 1.67 -8.54 -6.97
N ASP A 309 1.51 -9.59 -7.75
CA ASP A 309 1.58 -9.56 -9.22
C ASP A 309 0.21 -9.83 -9.83
N LYS A 310 -0.11 -9.18 -10.95
CA LYS A 310 -1.23 -9.59 -11.81
C LYS A 310 -0.74 -10.75 -12.68
N ILE A 311 -1.32 -11.93 -12.49
CA ILE A 311 -0.97 -13.14 -13.24
C ILE A 311 -2.17 -13.52 -14.10
N THR A 312 -1.94 -13.68 -15.41
CA THR A 312 -2.92 -14.23 -16.34
C THR A 312 -2.64 -15.72 -16.55
N PHE A 313 -3.64 -16.56 -16.38
CA PHE A 313 -3.55 -18.01 -16.61
C PHE A 313 -4.75 -18.49 -17.46
N THR A 314 -4.66 -19.66 -18.06
CA THR A 314 -5.77 -20.33 -18.74
C THR A 314 -6.38 -21.36 -17.77
N ASN A 315 -7.70 -21.40 -17.62
CA ASN A 315 -8.38 -22.36 -16.77
C ASN A 315 -8.65 -23.71 -17.49
N ARG A 316 -9.19 -24.71 -16.76
CA ARG A 316 -9.52 -26.05 -17.29
C ARG A 316 -10.53 -26.05 -18.47
N ILE A 317 -11.21 -24.93 -18.71
CA ILE A 317 -12.22 -24.73 -19.77
C ILE A 317 -11.64 -23.83 -20.91
N GLY A 318 -10.32 -23.64 -20.95
CA GLY A 318 -9.64 -22.83 -21.97
C GLY A 318 -9.80 -21.31 -21.83
N LYS A 319 -10.52 -20.83 -20.81
CA LYS A 319 -10.79 -19.40 -20.58
C LYS A 319 -9.58 -18.75 -19.91
N LYS A 320 -9.14 -17.60 -20.43
CA LYS A 320 -8.07 -16.80 -19.80
C LYS A 320 -8.64 -15.94 -18.67
N GLU A 321 -8.02 -16.04 -17.49
CA GLU A 321 -8.37 -15.30 -16.28
C GLU A 321 -7.16 -14.51 -15.78
N THR A 322 -7.39 -13.34 -15.19
CA THR A 322 -6.31 -12.51 -14.61
C THR A 322 -6.57 -12.24 -13.14
N GLY A 323 -5.79 -12.88 -12.27
CA GLY A 323 -5.87 -12.73 -10.81
C GLY A 323 -4.73 -11.88 -10.25
N THR A 324 -4.96 -11.21 -9.12
CA THR A 324 -3.85 -10.66 -8.32
C THR A 324 -3.38 -11.73 -7.34
N LYS A 325 -2.12 -12.15 -7.47
CA LYS A 325 -1.50 -13.24 -6.70
C LYS A 325 -0.34 -12.72 -5.86
N ILE A 326 -0.08 -13.38 -4.74
CA ILE A 326 1.11 -13.13 -3.91
C ILE A 326 2.21 -14.01 -4.48
N ARG A 327 3.36 -13.42 -4.82
CA ARG A 327 4.48 -14.13 -5.47
C ARG A 327 5.76 -13.93 -4.67
N PHE A 328 6.40 -15.03 -4.28
CA PHE A 328 7.80 -15.01 -3.84
C PHE A 328 8.70 -14.90 -5.08
N ARG A 329 9.45 -13.80 -5.18
CA ARG A 329 10.41 -13.52 -6.27
C ARG A 329 11.84 -13.67 -5.73
N ASN A 330 12.61 -14.68 -6.13
CA ASN A 330 14.05 -14.73 -5.78
C ASN A 330 14.89 -14.31 -6.99
N GLY A 331 16.09 -13.76 -6.76
CA GLY A 331 16.85 -13.07 -7.80
C GLY A 331 16.34 -11.64 -8.05
N PHE A 332 16.54 -11.14 -9.27
CA PHE A 332 16.26 -9.76 -9.66
C PHE A 332 14.80 -9.32 -9.43
N CYS A 333 14.65 -8.15 -8.83
CA CYS A 333 13.40 -7.47 -8.53
C CYS A 333 13.49 -5.97 -8.84
N HIS A 334 12.34 -5.38 -9.15
CA HIS A 334 12.17 -3.93 -9.15
C HIS A 334 10.87 -3.54 -8.45
N ASP A 335 10.89 -2.44 -7.70
CA ASP A 335 9.71 -1.86 -7.06
C ASP A 335 9.98 -0.41 -6.59
N VAL A 336 8.94 0.29 -6.12
CA VAL A 336 9.04 1.54 -5.34
C VAL A 336 8.82 1.20 -3.86
N LEU A 337 9.78 1.55 -3.01
CA LEU A 337 9.85 1.14 -1.61
C LEU A 337 10.29 2.29 -0.69
N THR A 338 9.96 2.21 0.60
CA THR A 338 10.49 3.14 1.61
C THR A 338 11.93 2.78 1.98
N SER A 339 12.69 3.73 2.54
CA SER A 339 14.04 3.45 3.07
C SER A 339 14.04 2.33 4.12
N VAL A 340 12.98 2.23 4.92
CA VAL A 340 12.75 1.14 5.87
C VAL A 340 12.58 -0.20 5.14
N ASP A 341 11.69 -0.28 4.14
CA ASP A 341 11.48 -1.51 3.37
C ASP A 341 12.76 -1.96 2.63
N ILE A 342 13.63 -1.01 2.26
CA ILE A 342 14.95 -1.28 1.65
C ILE A 342 15.96 -1.81 2.68
N GLN A 343 16.02 -1.25 3.90
CA GLN A 343 16.84 -1.79 4.99
C GLN A 343 16.46 -3.24 5.33
N GLU A 344 15.16 -3.55 5.36
CA GLU A 344 14.64 -4.90 5.63
C GLU A 344 15.00 -5.90 4.52
N ILE A 345 15.11 -5.45 3.26
CA ILE A 345 15.64 -6.29 2.16
C ILE A 345 17.12 -6.61 2.40
N VAL A 346 17.94 -5.61 2.78
CA VAL A 346 19.37 -5.80 3.01
C VAL A 346 19.65 -6.71 4.21
N LYS A 347 18.88 -6.57 5.31
CA LYS A 347 18.95 -7.48 6.48
C LYS A 347 18.62 -8.93 6.11
N ALA A 348 17.74 -9.15 5.14
CA ALA A 348 17.42 -10.46 4.57
C ALA A 348 18.40 -10.91 3.46
N GLY A 349 19.64 -10.41 3.48
CA GLY A 349 20.69 -10.75 2.51
C GLY A 349 20.51 -10.16 1.11
N GLY A 350 19.51 -9.30 0.91
CA GLY A 350 19.21 -8.70 -0.39
C GLY A 350 20.21 -7.64 -0.83
N ARG A 351 20.60 -7.67 -2.11
CA ARG A 351 21.56 -6.73 -2.70
C ARG A 351 20.83 -5.64 -3.48
N ILE A 352 21.08 -4.37 -3.16
CA ILE A 352 20.58 -3.25 -3.98
C ILE A 352 21.48 -3.12 -5.21
N ILE A 353 20.88 -3.07 -6.40
CA ILE A 353 21.60 -3.00 -7.69
C ILE A 353 21.69 -1.55 -8.17
N LYS A 354 20.56 -0.83 -8.15
CA LYS A 354 20.48 0.54 -8.68
C LYS A 354 19.29 1.30 -8.11
N ILE A 355 19.49 2.57 -7.75
CA ILE A 355 18.40 3.53 -7.52
C ILE A 355 18.10 4.21 -8.87
N LEU A 356 16.81 4.32 -9.23
CA LEU A 356 16.37 4.91 -10.50
C LEU A 356 15.80 6.32 -10.35
N ASP A 357 15.02 6.54 -9.29
CA ASP A 357 14.18 7.72 -9.06
C ASP A 357 13.73 7.73 -7.59
N GLY A 358 13.33 8.86 -7.01
CA GLY A 358 12.95 8.91 -5.60
C GLY A 358 12.61 10.26 -4.99
N ILE A 359 11.97 10.18 -3.82
CA ILE A 359 11.65 11.28 -2.91
C ILE A 359 12.49 11.08 -1.64
N VAL A 360 13.08 12.16 -1.11
CA VAL A 360 13.94 12.12 0.08
C VAL A 360 13.54 13.25 1.04
N TYR A 361 13.58 12.99 2.35
CA TYR A 361 13.08 13.91 3.38
C TYR A 361 14.22 14.35 4.32
N GLU A 362 14.39 15.67 4.54
CA GLU A 362 15.46 16.20 5.43
C GLU A 362 15.19 15.94 6.90
N ASP A 363 14.00 16.35 7.34
CA ASP A 363 13.56 16.21 8.71
C ASP A 363 12.78 14.89 8.86
N ASN A 364 13.14 14.11 9.88
CA ASN A 364 12.18 13.19 10.51
C ASN A 364 11.45 13.95 11.64
N PHE A 365 10.26 13.49 12.02
CA PHE A 365 9.67 13.93 13.30
C PHE A 365 10.54 13.45 14.48
N LYS A 366 10.77 14.31 15.48
CA LYS A 366 11.60 13.97 16.66
C LYS A 366 11.02 12.82 17.49
N THR A 367 9.71 12.63 17.42
CA THR A 367 8.95 11.51 17.99
C THR A 367 7.89 11.08 16.99
N ALA A 368 7.47 9.82 17.00
CA ALA A 368 6.45 9.34 16.06
C ALA A 368 5.15 10.16 16.18
N PRO A 369 4.63 10.78 15.10
CA PRO A 369 3.59 11.83 15.18
C PRO A 369 2.20 11.32 15.60
N TYR A 370 2.06 10.01 15.77
CA TYR A 370 0.84 9.34 16.23
C TYR A 370 0.94 8.84 17.68
N ARG A 371 2.15 8.83 18.26
CA ARG A 371 2.51 8.10 19.47
C ARG A 371 1.58 8.38 20.64
N ASP A 372 1.40 9.64 20.99
CA ASP A 372 0.68 9.99 22.22
C ASP A 372 -0.83 9.72 22.08
N TYR A 373 -1.41 9.88 20.89
CA TYR A 373 -2.79 9.43 20.62
C TYR A 373 -2.95 7.93 20.79
N ILE A 374 -1.98 7.15 20.29
CA ILE A 374 -1.99 5.68 20.39
C ILE A 374 -1.80 5.22 21.84
N LEU A 375 -0.93 5.86 22.62
CA LEU A 375 -0.78 5.58 24.05
C LEU A 375 -2.07 5.91 24.83
N ILE A 376 -2.70 7.06 24.56
CA ILE A 376 -4.00 7.43 25.15
C ILE A 376 -5.07 6.39 24.81
N PHE A 377 -5.17 5.94 23.55
CA PHE A 377 -6.13 4.90 23.16
C PHE A 377 -5.81 3.54 23.79
N ARG A 378 -4.53 3.17 23.95
CA ARG A 378 -4.10 1.95 24.65
C ARG A 378 -4.54 1.96 26.12
N ASP A 379 -4.30 3.07 26.80
CA ASP A 379 -4.52 3.17 28.25
C ASP A 379 -6.02 3.29 28.58
N LEU A 380 -6.79 4.04 27.76
CA LEU A 380 -8.26 4.01 27.82
C LEU A 380 -8.83 2.63 27.49
N ARG A 381 -8.28 1.92 26.50
CA ARG A 381 -8.71 0.54 26.17
C ARG A 381 -8.46 -0.42 27.34
N ASN A 382 -7.33 -0.30 28.02
CA ASN A 382 -6.99 -1.15 29.15
C ASN A 382 -7.88 -0.84 30.37
N LYS A 383 -8.18 0.45 30.63
CA LYS A 383 -9.21 0.84 31.60
C LYS A 383 -10.58 0.22 31.26
N TYR A 384 -11.04 0.34 30.02
CA TYR A 384 -12.32 -0.24 29.60
C TYR A 384 -12.34 -1.79 29.66
N LYS A 385 -11.22 -2.49 29.50
CA LYS A 385 -11.13 -3.94 29.79
C LYS A 385 -11.41 -4.22 31.29
N GLN A 386 -10.77 -3.45 32.19
CA GLN A 386 -10.89 -3.62 33.64
C GLN A 386 -12.31 -3.31 34.14
N GLU A 387 -12.96 -2.31 33.55
CA GLU A 387 -14.36 -1.94 33.82
C GLU A 387 -15.39 -2.91 33.19
N GLY A 388 -14.95 -3.97 32.47
CA GLY A 388 -15.84 -4.86 31.71
C GLY A 388 -16.54 -4.19 30.51
N ASN A 389 -16.17 -2.96 30.16
CA ASN A 389 -16.79 -2.17 29.10
C ASN A 389 -16.29 -2.61 27.70
N ILE A 390 -16.89 -3.70 27.20
CA ILE A 390 -16.61 -4.28 25.89
C ILE A 390 -16.74 -3.24 24.76
N VAL A 391 -17.75 -2.37 24.82
CA VAL A 391 -18.00 -1.35 23.79
C VAL A 391 -16.87 -0.31 23.76
N GLY A 392 -16.52 0.28 24.91
CA GLY A 392 -15.42 1.24 25.02
C GLY A 392 -14.08 0.65 24.58
N SER A 393 -13.78 -0.58 25.00
CA SER A 393 -12.57 -1.32 24.60
C SER A 393 -12.48 -1.56 23.08
N ASN A 394 -13.60 -1.89 22.44
CA ASN A 394 -13.69 -2.06 20.99
C ASN A 394 -13.63 -0.71 20.24
N CYS A 395 -14.26 0.35 20.73
CA CYS A 395 -14.17 1.69 20.17
C CYS A 395 -12.72 2.20 20.17
N MET A 396 -11.97 2.03 21.27
CA MET A 396 -10.56 2.42 21.31
C MET A 396 -9.69 1.59 20.34
N LYS A 397 -9.94 0.27 20.21
CA LYS A 397 -9.27 -0.58 19.20
C LYS A 397 -9.57 -0.09 17.77
N LEU A 398 -10.82 0.30 17.49
CA LEU A 398 -11.24 0.80 16.18
C LEU A 398 -10.62 2.16 15.85
N LEU A 399 -10.53 3.09 16.80
CA LEU A 399 -9.92 4.41 16.60
C LEU A 399 -8.43 4.28 16.28
N GLY A 400 -7.66 3.53 17.08
CA GLY A 400 -6.24 3.28 16.82
C GLY A 400 -5.99 2.64 15.45
N ASN A 401 -6.76 1.62 15.08
CA ASN A 401 -6.64 0.97 13.77
C ASN A 401 -7.13 1.86 12.60
N SER A 402 -8.06 2.78 12.83
CA SER A 402 -8.56 3.67 11.78
C SER A 402 -7.58 4.79 11.42
N LEU A 403 -6.67 5.17 12.33
CA LEU A 403 -5.74 6.28 12.16
C LEU A 403 -4.80 6.08 10.96
N TYR A 404 -4.09 4.95 10.90
CA TYR A 404 -3.26 4.62 9.74
C TYR A 404 -4.12 4.42 8.48
N GLY A 405 -5.29 3.78 8.59
CA GLY A 405 -6.22 3.56 7.48
C GLY A 405 -6.66 4.85 6.80
N LYS A 406 -6.84 5.94 7.57
CA LYS A 406 -7.11 7.28 7.02
C LYS A 406 -5.88 7.95 6.41
N SER A 407 -4.67 7.72 6.92
CA SER A 407 -3.44 8.24 6.30
C SER A 407 -3.18 7.67 4.89
N ILE A 408 -3.55 6.40 4.64
CA ILE A 408 -3.39 5.72 3.35
C ILE A 408 -4.66 5.72 2.48
N GLN A 409 -5.77 6.30 2.93
CA GLN A 409 -7.03 6.36 2.15
C GLN A 409 -6.75 6.94 0.75
N LYS A 410 -7.34 6.34 -0.29
CA LYS A 410 -7.27 6.85 -1.67
C LYS A 410 -7.86 8.26 -1.73
N ASP A 411 -7.21 9.11 -2.51
CA ASP A 411 -7.74 10.42 -2.85
C ASP A 411 -9.05 10.23 -3.63
N ILE A 412 -10.05 11.06 -3.34
CA ILE A 412 -11.38 10.94 -3.92
C ILE A 412 -11.39 11.70 -5.25
N THR A 413 -11.27 10.98 -6.35
CA THR A 413 -11.43 11.47 -7.73
C THR A 413 -12.88 11.34 -8.21
N THR A 414 -13.82 10.99 -7.32
CA THR A 414 -15.22 10.79 -7.67
C THR A 414 -16.09 11.96 -7.23
N SER A 415 -16.83 12.52 -8.18
CA SER A 415 -17.87 13.51 -7.93
C SER A 415 -19.23 12.80 -7.78
N ARG A 416 -20.08 13.30 -6.89
CA ARG A 416 -21.42 12.74 -6.63
C ARG A 416 -22.48 13.76 -6.99
N HIS A 417 -23.41 13.35 -7.84
CA HIS A 417 -24.47 14.19 -8.40
C HIS A 417 -25.84 13.60 -8.09
N LEU A 418 -26.87 14.44 -8.02
CA LEU A 418 -28.26 13.99 -7.99
C LEU A 418 -28.86 14.24 -9.37
N TRP A 419 -29.07 13.18 -10.15
CA TRP A 419 -29.50 13.23 -11.54
C TRP A 419 -30.90 12.62 -11.72
N SER A 420 -31.67 13.15 -12.67
CA SER A 420 -32.92 12.50 -13.09
C SER A 420 -32.62 11.26 -13.95
N GLU A 421 -33.59 10.36 -14.11
CA GLU A 421 -33.41 9.18 -14.98
C GLU A 421 -33.07 9.58 -16.44
N ALA A 422 -33.67 10.66 -16.94
CA ALA A 422 -33.36 11.22 -18.26
C ALA A 422 -31.96 11.83 -18.32
N THR A 423 -31.53 12.52 -17.25
CA THR A 423 -30.16 13.06 -17.14
C THR A 423 -29.12 11.94 -17.13
N LEU A 424 -29.35 10.87 -16.36
CA LEU A 424 -28.50 9.69 -16.34
C LEU A 424 -28.47 9.00 -17.71
N LYS A 425 -29.62 8.77 -18.35
CA LYS A 425 -29.70 8.19 -19.70
C LYS A 425 -28.94 9.01 -20.76
N ALA A 426 -28.98 10.34 -20.68
CA ALA A 426 -28.28 11.22 -21.63
C ALA A 426 -26.77 11.35 -21.38
N ASN A 427 -26.28 11.00 -20.19
CA ASN A 427 -24.88 11.17 -19.76
C ASN A 427 -24.29 9.86 -19.21
N PHE A 428 -24.78 8.70 -19.66
CA PHE A 428 -24.27 7.40 -19.24
C PHE A 428 -23.07 6.98 -20.11
N ASP A 429 -21.88 6.96 -19.53
CA ASP A 429 -20.64 6.58 -20.21
C ASP A 429 -19.69 5.80 -19.29
N SER A 430 -18.44 5.60 -19.72
CA SER A 430 -17.40 4.90 -18.97
C SER A 430 -16.92 5.60 -17.69
N HIS A 431 -17.30 6.86 -17.45
CA HIS A 431 -16.91 7.61 -16.24
C HIS A 431 -17.92 7.39 -15.10
N VAL A 432 -19.15 6.97 -15.38
CA VAL A 432 -20.14 6.60 -14.35
C VAL A 432 -19.72 5.29 -13.66
N ILE A 433 -19.14 5.39 -12.46
CA ILE A 433 -18.66 4.23 -11.70
C ILE A 433 -19.82 3.50 -11.01
N ASN A 434 -20.79 4.25 -10.49
CA ASN A 434 -21.87 3.74 -9.64
C ASN A 434 -23.07 4.69 -9.70
N TYR A 435 -24.29 4.15 -9.63
CA TYR A 435 -25.51 4.93 -9.50
C TYR A 435 -26.50 4.24 -8.55
N GLU A 436 -27.35 5.00 -7.88
CA GLU A 436 -28.27 4.52 -6.86
C GLU A 436 -29.59 5.28 -6.90
N LYS A 437 -30.70 4.57 -7.12
CA LYS A 437 -32.03 5.17 -7.20
C LYS A 437 -32.48 5.59 -5.79
N VAL A 438 -32.68 6.89 -5.58
CA VAL A 438 -33.08 7.46 -4.28
C VAL A 438 -34.61 7.49 -4.15
N ASN A 439 -35.28 7.79 -5.26
CA ASN A 439 -36.74 7.82 -5.39
C ASN A 439 -37.12 7.54 -6.85
N GLU A 440 -38.40 7.57 -7.17
CA GLU A 440 -38.91 7.25 -8.53
C GLU A 440 -38.27 8.06 -9.66
N THR A 441 -37.85 9.30 -9.37
CA THR A 441 -37.36 10.27 -10.38
C THR A 441 -35.86 10.54 -10.33
N GLN A 442 -35.18 10.25 -9.21
CA GLN A 442 -33.80 10.71 -8.95
C GLN A 442 -32.83 9.58 -8.56
N TYR A 443 -31.59 9.74 -8.99
CA TYR A 443 -30.45 8.85 -8.76
C TYR A 443 -29.28 9.64 -8.18
N ILE A 444 -28.63 9.12 -7.14
CA ILE A 444 -27.26 9.53 -6.79
C ILE A 444 -26.33 8.85 -7.79
N VAL A 445 -25.55 9.63 -8.52
CA VAL A 445 -24.62 9.16 -9.55
C VAL A 445 -23.20 9.55 -9.15
N GLU A 446 -22.32 8.56 -9.10
CA GLU A 446 -20.92 8.69 -8.73
C GLU A 446 -20.04 8.52 -9.97
N ILE A 447 -19.39 9.61 -10.36
CA ILE A 447 -18.69 9.76 -11.64
C ILE A 447 -17.21 9.99 -11.34
N ASN A 448 -16.31 9.26 -12.01
CA ASN A 448 -14.90 9.61 -11.99
C ASN A 448 -14.73 10.97 -12.70
N GLU A 449 -14.07 11.92 -12.05
CA GLU A 449 -13.68 13.15 -12.74
C GLU A 449 -12.73 12.78 -13.89
N GLU A 450 -12.92 13.41 -15.05
CA GLU A 450 -12.15 13.13 -16.27
C GLU A 450 -10.63 13.22 -16.01
N GLU A 451 -9.84 12.35 -16.64
CA GLU A 451 -8.40 12.59 -16.82
C GLU A 451 -8.18 13.74 -17.81
N ARG A 452 -8.53 14.96 -17.40
CA ARG A 452 -8.23 16.19 -18.14
C ARG A 452 -6.71 16.35 -18.25
N GLU A 453 -6.25 16.90 -19.38
CA GLU A 453 -4.85 17.32 -19.56
C GLU A 453 -4.39 18.06 -18.30
N PHE A 454 -3.38 17.53 -17.58
CA PHE A 454 -3.01 17.89 -16.20
C PHE A 454 -3.21 19.38 -15.87
N ASP A 455 -4.37 19.73 -15.33
CA ASP A 455 -4.60 21.09 -14.86
C ASP A 455 -3.85 21.26 -13.54
N CYS A 456 -2.87 22.17 -13.54
CA CYS A 456 -2.09 22.50 -12.35
C CYS A 456 -2.91 23.30 -11.32
N SER A 457 -4.18 23.62 -11.57
CA SER A 457 -5.07 24.21 -10.59
C SER A 457 -5.36 23.22 -9.43
N PRO A 458 -5.23 23.63 -8.16
CA PRO A 458 -5.46 22.74 -7.03
C PRO A 458 -6.96 22.37 -6.91
N PRO A 459 -7.31 21.10 -6.64
CA PRO A 459 -8.71 20.66 -6.57
C PRO A 459 -9.45 21.39 -5.45
N LYS A 460 -10.63 21.93 -5.76
CA LYS A 460 -11.38 22.86 -4.88
C LYS A 460 -11.81 22.28 -3.53
N SER A 461 -11.85 20.95 -3.39
CA SER A 461 -11.98 20.27 -2.10
C SER A 461 -11.57 18.80 -2.22
N THR A 462 -10.36 18.47 -1.80
CA THR A 462 -10.02 17.10 -1.37
C THR A 462 -9.30 17.18 -0.04
N ARG A 463 -9.77 16.46 0.98
CA ARG A 463 -9.12 16.37 2.30
C ARG A 463 -7.87 15.49 2.18
N LEU A 464 -6.74 16.09 1.81
CA LEU A 464 -5.55 15.34 1.39
C LEU A 464 -5.00 14.43 2.49
N THR A 465 -4.88 13.15 2.18
CA THR A 465 -4.42 12.13 3.13
C THR A 465 -2.89 12.17 3.28
N LEU A 466 -2.40 11.77 4.46
CA LEU A 466 -0.96 11.80 4.80
C LEU A 466 -0.25 10.52 4.32
N CYS A 467 -0.26 10.32 3.01
CA CYS A 467 0.09 9.06 2.37
C CYS A 467 1.55 8.61 2.58
N HIS A 468 2.50 9.54 2.77
CA HIS A 468 3.91 9.21 3.05
C HIS A 468 4.04 8.61 4.46
N SER A 469 3.58 9.30 5.51
CA SER A 469 3.61 8.76 6.88
C SER A 469 2.85 7.44 6.97
N GLY A 470 1.72 7.32 6.26
CA GLY A 470 0.99 6.05 6.13
C GLY A 470 1.79 4.92 5.48
N SER A 471 2.58 5.21 4.44
CA SER A 471 3.53 4.24 3.87
C SER A 471 4.60 3.82 4.87
N PHE A 472 5.08 4.74 5.71
CA PHE A 472 6.06 4.44 6.77
C PHE A 472 5.45 3.66 7.95
N VAL A 473 4.18 3.89 8.34
CA VAL A 473 3.46 3.01 9.30
C VAL A 473 3.45 1.58 8.79
N LEU A 474 3.12 1.37 7.50
CA LEU A 474 3.13 0.06 6.87
C LEU A 474 4.55 -0.52 6.68
N SER A 475 5.59 0.30 6.78
CA SER A 475 6.99 -0.16 6.67
C SER A 475 7.51 -0.62 8.04
N HIS A 476 7.32 0.20 9.07
CA HIS A 476 7.65 -0.18 10.45
C HIS A 476 6.82 -1.36 10.96
N SER A 477 5.56 -1.50 10.53
CA SER A 477 4.80 -2.73 10.82
C SER A 477 5.42 -3.98 10.19
N LYS A 478 6.11 -3.87 9.04
CA LYS A 478 6.84 -5.00 8.44
C LYS A 478 8.16 -5.25 9.18
N LYS A 479 8.93 -4.20 9.51
CA LYS A 479 10.12 -4.25 10.39
C LYS A 479 9.84 -5.00 11.70
N ILE A 480 8.76 -4.65 12.41
CA ILE A 480 8.36 -5.34 13.67
C ILE A 480 8.08 -6.83 13.42
N MET A 481 7.34 -7.20 12.38
CA MET A 481 7.11 -8.61 12.05
C MET A 481 8.39 -9.35 11.61
N ASN A 482 9.31 -8.65 10.94
CA ASN A 482 10.58 -9.20 10.51
C ASN A 482 11.53 -9.45 11.67
N ASN A 483 11.51 -8.63 12.73
CA ASN A 483 12.28 -8.88 13.96
C ASN A 483 11.94 -10.25 14.56
N PHE A 484 10.66 -10.62 14.65
CA PHE A 484 10.26 -11.96 15.11
C PHE A 484 10.76 -13.07 14.17
N ILE A 485 10.70 -12.84 12.84
CA ILE A 485 11.14 -13.81 11.82
C ILE A 485 12.67 -14.01 11.85
N HIS A 486 13.44 -12.95 12.11
CA HIS A 486 14.90 -13.02 12.27
C HIS A 486 15.32 -13.89 13.45
N VAL A 487 14.68 -13.75 14.63
CA VAL A 487 15.00 -14.54 15.84
C VAL A 487 14.78 -16.04 15.64
N ILE A 488 13.81 -16.42 14.80
CA ILE A 488 13.53 -17.83 14.48
C ILE A 488 14.20 -18.32 13.18
N ASP A 489 15.00 -17.48 12.51
CA ASP A 489 15.61 -17.73 11.19
C ASP A 489 14.61 -18.12 10.08
N GLY A 490 13.37 -17.66 10.20
CA GLY A 490 12.25 -18.01 9.31
C GLY A 490 12.30 -17.37 7.92
N PHE A 491 13.36 -16.62 7.61
CA PHE A 491 13.66 -16.13 6.26
C PHE A 491 14.31 -17.21 5.39
N TYR A 492 15.08 -18.12 5.99
CA TYR A 492 15.76 -19.22 5.30
C TYR A 492 15.18 -20.59 5.68
N LYS A 493 14.67 -20.77 6.91
CA LYS A 493 14.11 -22.05 7.36
C LYS A 493 12.60 -22.20 7.08
N PRO A 494 12.12 -23.39 6.65
CA PRO A 494 10.71 -23.66 6.31
C PRO A 494 9.81 -23.90 7.54
N GLU A 495 10.01 -23.12 8.61
CA GLU A 495 9.43 -23.32 9.94
C GLU A 495 8.19 -22.44 10.23
N ILE A 496 7.84 -21.52 9.32
CA ILE A 496 6.62 -20.72 9.37
C ILE A 496 5.55 -21.40 8.50
N TYR A 497 4.46 -21.87 9.11
CA TYR A 497 3.39 -22.59 8.41
C TYR A 497 2.37 -21.65 7.75
N TYR A 498 2.01 -20.58 8.45
CA TYR A 498 1.00 -19.61 8.03
C TYR A 498 1.34 -18.21 8.57
N THR A 499 1.01 -17.17 7.82
CA THR A 499 0.99 -15.78 8.32
C THR A 499 -0.23 -15.03 7.80
N ASP A 500 -0.73 -14.11 8.63
CA ASP A 500 -1.67 -13.09 8.19
C ASP A 500 -1.47 -11.81 9.01
N THR A 501 -0.88 -10.81 8.37
CA THR A 501 -0.67 -9.44 8.84
C THR A 501 0.17 -9.35 10.12
N ASP A 502 -0.46 -9.58 11.27
CA ASP A 502 0.06 -9.54 12.64
C ASP A 502 0.39 -10.95 13.19
N SER A 503 -0.05 -12.01 12.50
CA SER A 503 0.07 -13.40 12.98
C SER A 503 1.15 -14.24 12.30
N LEU A 504 1.79 -15.14 13.05
CA LEU A 504 2.79 -16.13 12.63
C LEU A 504 2.49 -17.49 13.28
N TYR A 505 2.40 -18.56 12.49
CA TYR A 505 2.21 -19.92 13.02
C TYR A 505 3.53 -20.70 12.96
N ILE A 506 4.06 -21.03 14.14
CA ILE A 506 5.45 -21.49 14.37
C ILE A 506 5.48 -22.64 15.39
N SER A 507 6.55 -23.45 15.41
CA SER A 507 6.71 -24.50 16.43
C SER A 507 6.81 -23.94 17.85
N SER A 508 6.48 -24.76 18.86
CA SER A 508 6.74 -24.43 20.27
C SER A 508 8.22 -24.05 20.50
N SER A 509 9.17 -24.78 19.90
CA SER A 509 10.61 -24.47 19.99
C SER A 509 11.00 -23.10 19.44
N ASN A 510 10.23 -22.54 18.49
CA ASN A 510 10.45 -21.18 17.98
C ASN A 510 9.70 -20.12 18.78
N TRP A 511 8.56 -20.49 19.38
CA TRP A 511 7.90 -19.68 20.39
C TRP A 511 8.80 -19.48 21.63
N ASP A 512 9.48 -20.54 22.07
CA ASP A 512 10.39 -20.50 23.21
C ASP A 512 11.57 -19.53 22.96
N LYS A 513 12.19 -19.56 21.77
CA LYS A 513 13.21 -18.56 21.35
C LYS A 513 12.70 -17.12 21.39
N LEU A 514 11.45 -16.88 20.97
CA LEU A 514 10.84 -15.53 21.02
C LEU A 514 10.60 -15.08 22.47
N ASN A 515 10.25 -16.01 23.36
CA ASN A 515 10.06 -15.75 24.78
C ASN A 515 11.40 -15.47 25.49
N GLU A 516 12.44 -16.26 25.21
CA GLU A 516 13.82 -16.03 25.67
C GLU A 516 14.37 -14.69 25.18
N GLY A 517 14.09 -14.32 23.93
CA GLY A 517 14.41 -13.01 23.35
C GLY A 517 13.58 -11.83 23.90
N GLY A 518 12.67 -12.06 24.86
CA GLY A 518 11.83 -11.03 25.46
C GLY A 518 10.74 -10.45 24.54
N LEU A 519 10.48 -11.10 23.40
CA LEU A 519 9.54 -10.64 22.36
C LEU A 519 8.09 -11.13 22.58
N VAL A 520 7.82 -11.80 23.70
CA VAL A 520 6.49 -12.28 24.11
C VAL A 520 5.94 -11.46 25.29
N SER A 521 4.66 -11.07 25.22
CA SER A 521 3.90 -10.39 26.29
C SER A 521 2.42 -10.32 25.93
N GLU A 522 1.52 -10.43 26.91
CA GLU A 522 0.05 -10.33 26.69
C GLU A 522 -0.45 -8.90 26.39
N ASN A 523 0.33 -7.86 26.71
CA ASN A 523 -0.15 -6.46 26.61
C ASN A 523 0.84 -5.45 26.02
N ASP A 524 2.14 -5.74 25.96
CA ASP A 524 3.14 -4.79 25.48
C ASP A 524 3.09 -4.63 23.95
N TYR A 525 3.23 -3.40 23.47
CA TYR A 525 3.49 -3.12 22.06
C TYR A 525 4.90 -3.59 21.65
N CYS A 526 5.08 -3.80 20.34
CA CYS A 526 6.28 -4.38 19.71
C CYS A 526 6.62 -5.83 20.13
N LYS A 527 5.78 -6.47 20.96
CA LYS A 527 5.81 -7.88 21.32
C LYS A 527 4.57 -8.60 20.78
N GLY A 528 4.56 -9.93 20.85
CA GLY A 528 3.38 -10.74 20.52
C GLY A 528 2.97 -11.71 21.64
N LYS A 529 1.86 -12.40 21.40
CA LYS A 529 1.21 -13.33 22.33
C LYS A 529 0.61 -14.51 21.59
N ASN A 530 0.06 -15.50 22.29
CA ASN A 530 -0.68 -16.58 21.65
C ASN A 530 -2.15 -16.18 21.51
N ASP A 531 -2.70 -16.09 20.30
CA ASP A 531 -4.15 -15.80 20.11
C ASP A 531 -5.03 -16.94 20.64
N TYR A 532 -4.45 -18.13 20.85
CA TYR A 532 -5.12 -19.30 21.43
C TYR A 532 -4.83 -19.50 22.93
N GLY A 533 -4.18 -18.53 23.60
CA GLY A 533 -3.96 -18.51 25.05
C GLY A 533 -2.99 -19.59 25.51
N ASP A 534 -3.44 -20.47 26.41
CA ASP A 534 -2.71 -21.68 26.81
C ASP A 534 -2.70 -22.79 25.73
N GLY A 535 -3.57 -22.66 24.70
CA GLY A 535 -3.80 -23.70 23.71
C GLY A 535 -2.82 -23.64 22.54
N GLY A 536 -2.32 -24.80 22.13
CA GLY A 536 -1.53 -24.97 20.92
C GLY A 536 -2.28 -25.81 19.87
N ILE A 537 -2.04 -25.53 18.59
CA ILE A 537 -2.59 -26.28 17.47
C ILE A 537 -1.92 -27.67 17.47
N ILE A 538 -2.73 -28.73 17.35
CA ILE A 538 -2.28 -30.13 17.21
C ILE A 538 -2.48 -30.67 15.79
N PHE A 539 -3.45 -30.11 15.06
CA PHE A 539 -3.73 -30.43 13.67
C PHE A 539 -4.12 -29.15 12.94
N GLY A 540 -3.59 -28.93 11.75
CA GLY A 540 -3.84 -27.73 10.94
C GLY A 540 -3.86 -28.02 9.45
N LEU A 541 -4.73 -27.33 8.71
CA LEU A 541 -4.77 -27.30 7.25
C LEU A 541 -4.67 -25.84 6.79
N TYR A 542 -3.71 -25.51 5.94
CA TYR A 542 -3.43 -24.14 5.47
C TYR A 542 -3.54 -24.10 3.93
N LEU A 543 -4.77 -24.06 3.44
CA LEU A 543 -5.07 -24.27 2.02
C LEU A 543 -4.86 -23.00 1.17
N ALA A 544 -4.97 -21.81 1.78
CA ALA A 544 -4.63 -20.53 1.13
C ALA A 544 -4.49 -19.39 2.15
N PRO A 545 -3.96 -18.22 1.74
CA PRO A 545 -4.19 -16.95 2.40
C PRO A 545 -5.66 -16.78 2.87
N LYS A 546 -5.88 -16.81 4.19
CA LYS A 546 -7.21 -16.71 4.85
C LYS A 546 -8.18 -17.87 4.55
N VAL A 547 -7.67 -19.05 4.18
CA VAL A 547 -8.41 -20.33 4.18
C VAL A 547 -7.62 -21.36 4.98
N LYS A 548 -8.06 -21.62 6.22
CA LYS A 548 -7.41 -22.55 7.17
C LYS A 548 -8.38 -23.17 8.17
N TYR A 549 -8.06 -24.38 8.60
CA TYR A 549 -8.74 -25.12 9.67
C TYR A 549 -7.71 -25.55 10.72
N ASN A 550 -8.00 -25.36 12.00
CA ASN A 550 -7.14 -25.80 13.10
C ASN A 550 -7.95 -26.60 14.13
N ILE A 551 -7.35 -27.64 14.72
CA ILE A 551 -7.77 -28.24 16.00
C ILE A 551 -6.71 -27.87 17.06
N ILE A 552 -7.18 -27.35 18.19
CA ILE A 552 -6.36 -26.80 19.28
C ILE A 552 -6.56 -27.63 20.54
N LEU A 553 -5.47 -27.92 21.26
CA LEU A 553 -5.48 -28.57 22.56
C LEU A 553 -5.06 -27.59 23.66
N THR A 554 -6.00 -27.21 24.54
CA THR A 554 -5.73 -26.36 25.72
C THR A 554 -4.84 -27.03 26.76
N SER A 555 -4.34 -26.26 27.73
CA SER A 555 -3.66 -26.79 28.93
C SER A 555 -4.58 -27.65 29.80
N ASP A 556 -5.90 -27.50 29.67
CA ASP A 556 -6.91 -28.30 30.37
C ASP A 556 -7.34 -29.57 29.62
N GLY A 557 -6.68 -29.91 28.51
CA GLY A 557 -6.99 -31.11 27.73
C GLY A 557 -8.22 -30.97 26.82
N VAL A 558 -8.78 -29.77 26.69
CA VAL A 558 -10.00 -29.53 25.89
C VAL A 558 -9.63 -29.28 24.43
N LEU A 559 -10.21 -30.07 23.53
CA LEU A 559 -10.10 -29.89 22.08
C LEU A 559 -11.07 -28.81 21.58
N LYS A 560 -10.59 -27.90 20.73
CA LYS A 560 -11.37 -26.78 20.16
C LYS A 560 -11.03 -26.58 18.69
N GLU A 561 -12.04 -26.50 17.82
CA GLU A 561 -11.83 -26.15 16.40
C GLU A 561 -11.76 -24.63 16.16
N LYS A 562 -11.03 -24.23 15.09
CA LYS A 562 -11.11 -22.89 14.49
C LYS A 562 -11.15 -23.01 12.96
N LYS A 563 -12.32 -22.70 12.39
CA LYS A 563 -12.55 -22.54 10.94
C LYS A 563 -12.31 -21.08 10.52
N THR A 564 -11.50 -20.85 9.49
CA THR A 564 -11.28 -19.54 8.86
C THR A 564 -11.35 -19.70 7.34
N PHE A 565 -12.31 -19.04 6.70
CA PHE A 565 -12.48 -19.11 5.25
C PHE A 565 -12.95 -17.76 4.73
N LYS A 566 -12.10 -17.06 3.97
CA LYS A 566 -12.48 -15.78 3.34
C LYS A 566 -13.44 -16.02 2.17
N GLY A 567 -14.46 -15.17 2.06
CA GLY A 567 -15.46 -15.21 0.98
C GLY A 567 -16.78 -15.90 1.37
N TYR A 568 -16.82 -16.52 2.56
CA TYR A 568 -17.93 -17.31 3.10
C TYR A 568 -18.47 -16.77 4.44
N SER A 569 -19.74 -17.07 4.73
CA SER A 569 -20.32 -17.10 6.07
C SER A 569 -19.88 -18.37 6.82
N LYS A 570 -19.48 -18.26 8.09
CA LYS A 570 -18.97 -19.40 8.90
C LYS A 570 -19.95 -20.58 8.96
N ASP A 571 -21.24 -20.28 8.97
CA ASP A 571 -22.35 -21.20 9.23
C ASP A 571 -22.69 -22.08 8.01
N LYS A 572 -21.94 -21.91 6.90
CA LYS A 572 -22.08 -22.65 5.63
C LYS A 572 -20.83 -23.46 5.26
N ILE A 573 -19.95 -23.73 6.21
CA ILE A 573 -18.65 -24.38 5.95
C ILE A 573 -18.48 -25.59 6.84
N SER A 574 -18.48 -26.75 6.21
CA SER A 574 -18.17 -28.05 6.82
C SER A 574 -16.65 -28.21 7.00
N VAL A 575 -16.18 -29.29 7.64
CA VAL A 575 -14.74 -29.62 7.63
C VAL A 575 -14.39 -30.38 6.35
N GLU A 576 -15.37 -31.09 5.80
CA GLU A 576 -15.42 -31.78 4.53
C GLU A 576 -15.08 -30.85 3.36
N ASP A 577 -15.48 -29.58 3.40
CA ASP A 577 -15.06 -28.57 2.42
C ASP A 577 -13.54 -28.35 2.40
N TYR A 578 -12.89 -28.32 3.57
CA TYR A 578 -11.42 -28.20 3.65
C TYR A 578 -10.75 -29.50 3.19
N ILE A 579 -11.30 -30.67 3.53
CA ILE A 579 -10.78 -31.97 3.07
C ILE A 579 -10.87 -32.07 1.53
N ARG A 580 -12.01 -31.71 0.93
CA ARG A 580 -12.21 -31.70 -0.52
C ARG A 580 -11.16 -30.82 -1.23
N LEU A 581 -10.96 -29.59 -0.74
CA LEU A 581 -9.94 -28.69 -1.28
C LEU A 581 -8.51 -29.21 -1.08
N ALA A 582 -8.22 -29.86 0.05
CA ALA A 582 -6.92 -30.50 0.33
C ALA A 582 -6.65 -31.72 -0.57
N ASN A 583 -7.70 -32.39 -1.04
CA ASN A 583 -7.66 -33.54 -1.94
C ASN A 583 -7.75 -33.14 -3.42
N GLY A 584 -7.72 -31.84 -3.75
CA GLY A 584 -7.75 -31.38 -5.13
C GLY A 584 -9.15 -31.33 -5.77
N HIS A 585 -10.22 -31.42 -4.99
CA HIS A 585 -11.60 -31.27 -5.47
C HIS A 585 -12.14 -29.86 -5.23
N ASP A 586 -12.92 -29.35 -6.18
CA ASP A 586 -13.57 -28.04 -6.06
C ASP A 586 -14.69 -28.07 -5.01
N VAL A 587 -14.88 -26.94 -4.33
CA VAL A 587 -16.00 -26.71 -3.39
C VAL A 587 -16.94 -25.69 -3.99
N THR A 588 -18.15 -26.14 -4.31
CA THR A 588 -19.25 -25.31 -4.80
C THR A 588 -20.28 -25.14 -3.69
N ASN A 589 -20.68 -23.90 -3.41
CA ASN A 589 -21.60 -23.62 -2.31
C ASN A 589 -22.62 -22.53 -2.70
N GLU A 590 -23.85 -22.65 -2.19
CA GLU A 590 -24.98 -21.81 -2.61
C GLU A 590 -25.20 -20.62 -1.67
N PHE A 591 -25.20 -19.42 -2.25
CA PHE A 591 -25.47 -18.15 -1.57
C PHE A 591 -26.72 -17.52 -2.15
N LYS A 592 -27.46 -16.71 -1.37
CA LYS A 592 -28.40 -15.78 -2.00
C LYS A 592 -27.62 -14.90 -2.97
N LYS A 593 -28.18 -14.61 -4.15
CA LYS A 593 -27.59 -13.65 -5.09
C LYS A 593 -27.36 -12.32 -4.35
N PRO A 594 -26.29 -11.57 -4.65
CA PRO A 594 -26.14 -10.21 -4.15
C PRO A 594 -27.22 -9.32 -4.79
N TRP A 595 -27.47 -8.15 -4.22
CA TRP A 595 -28.32 -7.15 -4.89
C TRP A 595 -27.60 -6.66 -6.15
N VAL A 596 -28.15 -6.97 -7.33
CA VAL A 596 -27.56 -6.61 -8.62
C VAL A 596 -28.19 -5.30 -9.09
N LYS A 597 -27.38 -4.30 -9.46
CA LYS A 597 -27.90 -3.06 -10.05
C LYS A 597 -28.10 -3.27 -11.56
N SER A 598 -29.30 -3.03 -12.07
CA SER A 598 -29.59 -3.02 -13.51
C SER A 598 -30.22 -1.69 -13.94
N PHE A 599 -29.99 -1.31 -15.19
CA PHE A 599 -30.43 -0.02 -15.72
C PHE A 599 -31.96 0.09 -15.90
N THR A 600 -32.63 -1.04 -16.11
CA THR A 600 -34.09 -1.12 -16.32
C THR A 600 -34.87 -1.31 -15.02
N ASN A 601 -34.31 -2.03 -14.04
CA ASN A 601 -35.04 -2.45 -12.83
C ASN A 601 -34.50 -1.77 -11.56
N GLY A 602 -33.44 -0.96 -11.66
CA GLY A 602 -32.79 -0.32 -10.51
C GLY A 602 -32.02 -1.33 -9.67
N VAL A 603 -32.34 -1.43 -8.37
CA VAL A 603 -31.78 -2.48 -7.51
C VAL A 603 -32.61 -3.74 -7.69
N VAL A 604 -32.08 -4.73 -8.41
CA VAL A 604 -32.64 -6.07 -8.45
C VAL A 604 -32.36 -6.73 -7.10
N ILE A 605 -33.34 -6.63 -6.21
CA ILE A 605 -33.40 -7.46 -5.00
C ILE A 605 -33.72 -8.89 -5.47
N PRO A 606 -32.82 -9.86 -5.25
CA PRO A 606 -33.11 -11.26 -5.56
C PRO A 606 -34.20 -11.78 -4.62
N LYS A 607 -35.05 -12.69 -5.14
CA LYS A 607 -36.03 -13.42 -4.34
C LYS A 607 -35.31 -14.24 -3.27
N ASP A 608 -36.00 -14.64 -2.20
CA ASP A 608 -35.37 -15.41 -1.13
C ASP A 608 -34.78 -16.77 -1.60
N ASP A 609 -35.31 -17.32 -2.69
CA ASP A 609 -34.82 -18.54 -3.36
C ASP A 609 -33.76 -18.30 -4.45
N ASP A 610 -33.51 -17.04 -4.87
CA ASP A 610 -32.56 -16.71 -5.93
C ASP A 610 -31.12 -16.92 -5.45
N LYS A 611 -30.54 -18.05 -5.85
CA LYS A 611 -29.19 -18.48 -5.46
C LYS A 611 -28.15 -18.23 -6.54
N GLN A 612 -26.94 -17.87 -6.13
CA GLN A 612 -25.72 -17.97 -6.92
C GLN A 612 -24.88 -19.16 -6.41
N LYS A 613 -24.12 -19.77 -7.31
CA LYS A 613 -23.08 -20.73 -6.95
C LYS A 613 -21.74 -20.00 -6.96
N LYS A 614 -21.04 -20.03 -5.83
CA LYS A 614 -19.62 -19.71 -5.77
C LYS A 614 -18.84 -21.01 -5.87
N VAL A 615 -17.83 -21.04 -6.72
CA VAL A 615 -16.93 -22.18 -6.85
C VAL A 615 -15.54 -21.76 -6.38
N PHE A 616 -15.01 -22.49 -5.40
CA PHE A 616 -13.65 -22.34 -4.93
C PHE A 616 -12.85 -23.49 -5.52
N ARG A 617 -12.07 -23.14 -6.55
CA ARG A 617 -11.40 -24.12 -7.39
C ARG A 617 -10.03 -24.51 -6.85
N SER A 618 -9.77 -25.81 -6.85
CA SER A 618 -8.60 -26.44 -6.28
C SER A 618 -7.35 -26.29 -7.16
N TYR A 619 -7.50 -26.18 -8.49
CA TYR A 619 -6.38 -26.24 -9.43
C TYR A 619 -5.36 -25.11 -9.30
N LEU A 620 -5.68 -24.03 -8.59
CA LEU A 620 -4.68 -22.99 -8.28
C LEU A 620 -3.63 -23.43 -7.25
N ASN A 621 -3.86 -24.59 -6.62
CA ASN A 621 -2.81 -25.39 -5.97
C ASN A 621 -1.76 -25.95 -6.96
N LEU A 622 -1.84 -25.69 -8.27
CA LEU A 622 -0.78 -25.99 -9.25
C LEU A 622 0.21 -24.83 -9.45
N VAL A 623 -0.16 -23.59 -9.07
CA VAL A 623 0.77 -22.44 -9.08
C VAL A 623 1.59 -22.47 -7.78
N LYS A 624 2.44 -23.49 -7.67
CA LYS A 624 3.34 -23.77 -6.55
C LYS A 624 4.75 -23.25 -6.84
N ARG A 625 5.49 -22.96 -5.78
CA ARG A 625 6.96 -22.90 -5.83
C ARG A 625 7.47 -24.34 -5.81
N LYS A 626 8.63 -24.62 -6.42
CA LYS A 626 9.32 -25.89 -6.13
C LYS A 626 9.75 -25.91 -4.65
N ALA A 627 9.90 -27.12 -4.11
CA ALA A 627 10.76 -27.35 -2.95
C ALA A 627 12.18 -26.78 -3.20
N PRO A 628 12.96 -26.49 -2.15
CA PRO A 628 14.41 -26.32 -2.30
C PRO A 628 15.02 -27.56 -2.97
N ASP A 629 16.10 -27.37 -3.72
CA ASP A 629 16.98 -28.47 -4.11
C ASP A 629 17.98 -28.82 -2.98
N ASP A 630 18.88 -29.76 -3.25
CA ASP A 630 19.88 -30.24 -2.29
C ASP A 630 20.90 -29.15 -1.86
N GLU A 631 21.00 -28.04 -2.61
CA GLU A 631 21.79 -26.85 -2.25
C GLU A 631 20.97 -25.84 -1.42
N GLY A 632 19.68 -26.10 -1.17
CA GLY A 632 18.76 -25.17 -0.51
C GLY A 632 18.27 -24.03 -1.41
N MET A 633 18.44 -24.11 -2.73
CA MET A 633 18.06 -23.04 -3.66
C MET A 633 16.55 -23.01 -3.89
N MET A 634 15.94 -21.91 -3.48
CA MET A 634 14.49 -21.69 -3.50
C MET A 634 14.07 -21.01 -4.81
N TYR A 635 13.98 -21.79 -5.89
CA TYR A 635 13.60 -21.30 -7.23
C TYR A 635 12.33 -20.43 -7.22
N PRO A 636 12.24 -19.40 -8.10
CA PRO A 636 10.99 -18.68 -8.30
C PRO A 636 9.95 -19.58 -8.97
N TYR A 637 8.66 -19.23 -8.81
CA TYR A 637 7.58 -19.78 -9.65
C TYR A 637 7.96 -19.66 -11.12
N LYS A 638 7.83 -20.74 -11.92
CA LYS A 638 8.13 -20.73 -13.36
C LYS A 638 7.40 -19.57 -14.05
N ASP A 639 8.11 -18.69 -14.75
CA ASP A 639 7.51 -17.79 -15.75
C ASP A 639 7.17 -18.57 -17.03
N GLY A 640 6.31 -19.57 -16.87
CA GLY A 640 5.72 -20.32 -17.97
C GLY A 640 4.75 -19.42 -18.73
N LYS A 641 5.18 -18.91 -19.89
CA LYS A 641 4.24 -18.75 -21.00
C LYS A 641 3.65 -20.15 -21.25
N GLU A 642 2.37 -20.28 -20.92
CA GLU A 642 1.62 -21.54 -20.89
C GLU A 642 2.05 -22.49 -19.76
N LEU A 643 1.25 -22.49 -18.69
CA LEU A 643 1.23 -23.55 -17.68
C LEU A 643 0.38 -24.71 -18.23
N ASN A 644 1.02 -25.74 -18.78
CA ASN A 644 0.34 -27.00 -19.06
C ASN A 644 -0.16 -27.63 -17.75
N MET A 645 -1.38 -28.16 -17.79
CA MET A 645 -1.99 -28.87 -16.68
C MET A 645 -1.71 -30.37 -16.82
N ASP A 646 -0.58 -30.82 -16.29
CA ASP A 646 -0.36 -32.25 -16.06
C ASP A 646 -1.09 -32.65 -14.76
N ASP A 647 -2.16 -33.44 -14.88
CA ASP A 647 -2.97 -33.87 -13.72
C ASP A 647 -2.24 -34.87 -12.78
N ASN A 648 -1.01 -35.29 -13.11
CA ASN A 648 -0.21 -36.28 -12.38
C ASN A 648 0.80 -35.67 -11.36
N TYR A 649 0.61 -34.44 -10.89
CA TYR A 649 1.56 -33.78 -9.98
C TYR A 649 1.26 -34.06 -8.49
N GLU A 650 2.12 -34.84 -7.82
CA GLU A 650 1.99 -35.14 -6.39
C GLU A 650 2.19 -33.92 -5.47
N PHE A 651 1.59 -33.99 -4.27
CA PHE A 651 1.52 -32.86 -3.34
C PHE A 651 2.57 -32.97 -2.23
N ASP A 652 3.79 -32.53 -2.52
CA ASP A 652 4.82 -32.28 -1.50
C ASP A 652 4.40 -31.21 -0.47
N ASP A 653 5.03 -31.24 0.70
CA ASP A 653 4.69 -30.51 1.91
C ASP A 653 5.17 -29.05 1.90
N CYS A 654 6.23 -28.75 1.13
CA CYS A 654 6.84 -27.42 1.00
C CYS A 654 6.12 -26.49 0.00
N ASN A 655 4.88 -26.84 -0.37
CA ASN A 655 4.13 -26.19 -1.44
C ASN A 655 3.29 -25.01 -0.95
N TYR A 656 3.68 -23.79 -1.33
CA TYR A 656 2.93 -22.56 -1.10
C TYR A 656 1.69 -22.47 -1.98
N LEU A 657 0.54 -22.13 -1.40
CA LEU A 657 -0.77 -22.16 -2.07
C LEU A 657 -1.41 -20.78 -2.22
N THR A 658 -2.11 -20.56 -3.33
CA THR A 658 -3.06 -19.43 -3.47
C THR A 658 -4.35 -19.94 -4.10
N ILE A 659 -5.51 -19.53 -3.58
CA ILE A 659 -6.82 -19.82 -4.18
C ILE A 659 -7.35 -18.57 -4.91
N GLN A 660 -8.38 -18.73 -5.73
CA GLN A 660 -9.18 -17.64 -6.32
C GLN A 660 -10.66 -17.98 -6.12
N GLU A 661 -11.48 -16.97 -5.86
CA GLU A 661 -12.94 -17.12 -5.87
C GLU A 661 -13.41 -16.96 -7.32
N GLU A 662 -14.18 -17.90 -7.86
CA GLU A 662 -14.98 -17.67 -9.07
C GLU A 662 -16.47 -17.59 -8.68
N ASN A 663 -17.12 -16.53 -9.15
CA ASN A 663 -18.58 -16.46 -9.21
C ASN A 663 -19.00 -17.04 -10.55
N GLU A 664 -19.81 -18.10 -10.55
CA GLU A 664 -20.45 -18.57 -11.79
C GLU A 664 -21.77 -17.83 -11.95
N GLU A 665 -21.82 -16.94 -12.95
CA GLU A 665 -23.05 -16.26 -13.37
C GLU A 665 -23.91 -17.25 -14.18
N CYS A 666 -25.08 -17.57 -13.62
CA CYS A 666 -26.20 -18.26 -14.27
C CYS A 666 -27.44 -17.36 -14.15
#